data_AF-A0A0D2HIZ3-F1
#
_entry.id   AF-A0A0D2HIZ3-F1
#
_cell.length_a   1.000
_cell.length_b   1.000
_cell.length_c   1.000
_cell.angle_alpha   90.00
_cell.angle_beta   90.00
_cell.angle_gamma   90.00
#
_symmetry.space_group_name_H-M   'P 1'
#
loop_
_entity.id
_entity.type
_entity.pdbx_description
1 polymer ?
#
loop_
_entity_poly.entity_id
_entity_poly.type
_entity_poly.pdbx_seq_one_letter_code
_entity_poly.pdbx_strand_id
1 'polypeptide(L)'
;MAPWTRWLNSLLVSLFAHTSIVLAQFPPLPANDSLVIIPSPVNPNVSLAYKSVPAGTCTTVFETQKQFAGYITLPPNVLDPSQGNYTINTFFWFIEARQLPESAPLVVFINGGPGSSSMVGLFQEVGPCQVVEIANGQLGTVARDWGWDRSSNIIFIDQPVQVGFSYDVLTNTSLNLLDETTVVPPTMIPISQPAYTFLNGTFGSGNPSFTANTSQIAAQSLWHFLQTFLTSFPQYNTALRTQAVEPTSEVHLFTESYGGKYGPAVGAFFGSQNERRQTDFDFAKTTINITLKSLGIINGWIDLFTQTPFHPKFAYENTYAIEAISQLQELNALSAYNSADGCQQQTAFCRSEEAALDPMGYGNVNAVNEACSQAQSYCESYVVGPYTTSGRSLYDISQNMLDPFPGGLYLEYLNQLSVQQALGVPVNYSQDSMAVFTAFNTTGDYARDGIIQDLVDLLNSGVRVALIYGDRDYICNWLGGEAASFAVAGAAGPSYLPWYAAGYAPIVANSTYVGGVVREFGNLSFSRIYDAGHLVPAYQPETAFTIFSRIIEGTDISMGMPADLSTYSSFGDANSSYQNVAPPMAEPTCYLRAVNTTCNTDQKNMLANNVGVIINGVLYDDAADWQPPDPGITTMAGSPGTPPVSIVTGPPMTVTSMTQTEGQTSNLNTTSTTTSTRNSLSDAGTREHTTGQQPPTSLPTGVFTATTIPPTSAASRNATASASNAASPCFHSNVFRSLSLSRDTRPTVAAFLYLIGVLSHPFVV
;
A
#
# COMPACT_ATOMS: atom_id res chain seq x y z
N MET A 1 -14.31 72.73 19.25
CA MET A 1 -13.31 72.36 18.23
C MET A 1 -12.28 71.45 18.91
N ALA A 2 -11.90 70.28 18.40
CA ALA A 2 -12.46 69.50 17.28
C ALA A 2 -12.07 68.00 17.44
N PRO A 3 -12.94 67.03 17.08
CA PRO A 3 -12.60 65.60 17.11
C PRO A 3 -12.49 64.99 15.70
N TRP A 4 -11.37 65.21 14.99
CA TRP A 4 -11.24 64.83 13.56
C TRP A 4 -9.90 64.14 13.18
N THR A 5 -9.20 63.53 14.13
CA THR A 5 -7.84 62.96 13.90
C THR A 5 -7.65 61.49 14.29
N ARG A 6 -8.71 60.75 14.68
CA ARG A 6 -8.62 59.30 15.01
C ARG A 6 -9.10 58.35 13.91
N TRP A 7 -9.61 58.85 12.78
CA TRP A 7 -10.21 58.01 11.72
C TRP A 7 -9.30 57.68 10.53
N LEU A 8 -8.19 58.42 10.30
CA LEU A 8 -7.31 58.12 9.16
C LEU A 8 -6.34 56.95 9.39
N ASN A 9 -5.82 56.77 10.62
CA ASN A 9 -4.83 55.70 10.86
C ASN A 9 -5.44 54.30 10.73
N SER A 10 -6.72 54.11 11.07
CA SER A 10 -7.40 52.81 10.95
C SER A 10 -7.64 52.40 9.48
N LEU A 11 -7.82 53.36 8.57
CA LEU A 11 -8.05 53.09 7.14
C LEU A 11 -6.77 52.74 6.37
N LEU A 12 -5.60 53.21 6.83
CA LEU A 12 -4.31 52.86 6.22
C LEU A 12 -3.82 51.48 6.65
N VAL A 13 -4.18 51.02 7.85
CA VAL A 13 -3.84 49.65 8.32
C VAL A 13 -4.72 48.60 7.65
N SER A 14 -6.02 48.88 7.40
CA SER A 14 -6.90 47.93 6.73
C SER A 14 -6.52 47.66 5.27
N LEU A 15 -6.00 48.66 4.53
CA LEU A 15 -5.61 48.48 3.12
C LEU A 15 -4.44 47.52 2.91
N PHE A 16 -3.50 47.42 3.86
CA PHE A 16 -2.36 46.49 3.76
C PHE A 16 -2.67 45.07 4.25
N ALA A 17 -3.78 44.86 4.98
CA ALA A 17 -4.19 43.53 5.42
C ALA A 17 -4.84 42.69 4.30
N HIS A 18 -5.42 43.33 3.28
CA HIS A 18 -6.23 42.65 2.25
C HIS A 18 -5.42 42.12 1.06
N THR A 19 -4.17 42.54 0.88
CA THR A 19 -3.32 42.09 -0.25
C THR A 19 -2.70 40.70 -0.04
N SER A 20 -2.62 40.21 1.20
CA SER A 20 -1.92 38.95 1.51
C SER A 20 -2.76 37.69 1.30
N ILE A 21 -4.09 37.82 1.13
CA ILE A 21 -5.02 36.68 1.08
C ILE A 21 -5.01 35.99 -0.30
N VAL A 22 -4.77 36.75 -1.38
CA VAL A 22 -4.86 36.25 -2.77
C VAL A 22 -3.71 35.28 -3.14
N LEU A 23 -2.54 35.42 -2.51
CA LEU A 23 -1.36 34.59 -2.78
C LEU A 23 -1.39 33.21 -2.08
N ALA A 24 -2.37 32.95 -1.23
CA ALA A 24 -2.48 31.69 -0.48
C ALA A 24 -3.36 30.62 -1.17
N GLN A 25 -3.99 30.95 -2.30
CA GLN A 25 -5.02 30.10 -2.93
C GLN A 25 -4.52 29.23 -4.10
N PHE A 26 -3.28 29.44 -4.55
CA PHE A 26 -2.63 28.58 -5.55
C PHE A 26 -1.19 28.34 -5.09
N PRO A 27 -0.67 27.10 -5.16
CA PRO A 27 0.72 26.81 -4.82
C PRO A 27 1.64 27.66 -5.70
N PRO A 28 2.66 28.34 -5.12
CA PRO A 28 3.60 29.10 -5.92
C PRO A 28 4.42 28.15 -6.77
N LEU A 29 4.53 28.44 -8.07
CA LEU A 29 5.53 27.77 -8.92
C LEU A 29 6.90 27.91 -8.24
N PRO A 30 7.66 26.82 -8.06
CA PRO A 30 8.99 26.88 -7.48
C PRO A 30 9.86 27.89 -8.24
N ALA A 31 10.56 28.76 -7.52
CA ALA A 31 11.53 29.64 -8.16
C ALA A 31 12.62 28.77 -8.80
N ASN A 32 12.90 28.95 -10.09
CA ASN A 32 13.87 28.12 -10.84
C ASN A 32 15.22 28.01 -10.10
N ASP A 33 15.69 29.12 -9.54
CA ASP A 33 16.95 29.23 -8.77
C ASP A 33 16.96 28.40 -7.46
N SER A 34 15.82 27.80 -7.07
CA SER A 34 15.67 26.96 -5.87
C SER A 34 15.55 25.45 -6.16
N LEU A 35 15.57 25.06 -7.44
CA LEU A 35 15.57 23.66 -7.90
C LEU A 35 16.88 23.34 -8.65
N VAL A 36 17.43 22.15 -8.38
CA VAL A 36 18.44 21.52 -9.24
C VAL A 36 17.69 20.78 -10.34
N ILE A 37 17.81 21.25 -11.58
CA ILE A 37 17.19 20.64 -12.76
C ILE A 37 18.28 20.07 -13.67
N ILE A 38 18.24 18.76 -13.93
CA ILE A 38 19.20 18.05 -14.77
C ILE A 38 18.49 17.06 -15.71
N PRO A 39 19.01 16.81 -16.93
CA PRO A 39 18.56 15.71 -17.76
C PRO A 39 18.98 14.36 -17.15
N SER A 40 18.19 13.31 -17.36
CA SER A 40 18.51 11.96 -16.94
C SER A 40 19.76 11.46 -17.69
N PRO A 41 20.82 10.98 -17.00
CA PRO A 41 22.05 10.52 -17.63
C PRO A 41 21.88 9.38 -18.65
N VAL A 42 20.78 8.62 -18.53
CA VAL A 42 20.44 7.48 -19.41
C VAL A 42 19.43 7.82 -20.51
N ASN A 43 18.61 8.87 -20.34
CA ASN A 43 17.67 9.33 -21.36
C ASN A 43 17.52 10.87 -21.32
N PRO A 44 18.20 11.63 -22.20
CA PRO A 44 18.24 13.09 -22.13
C PRO A 44 16.89 13.79 -22.41
N ASN A 45 15.86 13.05 -22.84
CA ASN A 45 14.49 13.58 -22.95
C ASN A 45 13.76 13.59 -21.60
N VAL A 46 14.15 12.74 -20.66
CA VAL A 46 13.64 12.71 -19.28
C VAL A 46 14.46 13.69 -18.44
N SER A 47 13.81 14.42 -17.53
CA SER A 47 14.48 15.30 -16.58
C SER A 47 14.17 14.94 -15.13
N LEU A 48 15.09 15.32 -14.24
CA LEU A 48 14.94 15.30 -12.79
C LEU A 48 15.04 16.75 -12.30
N ALA A 49 14.05 17.19 -11.53
CA ALA A 49 14.00 18.50 -10.90
C ALA A 49 13.78 18.33 -9.40
N TYR A 50 14.76 18.68 -8.56
CA TYR A 50 14.71 18.40 -7.12
C TYR A 50 15.35 19.48 -6.26
N LYS A 51 15.11 19.43 -4.95
CA LYS A 51 15.77 20.24 -3.95
C LYS A 51 16.03 19.46 -2.67
N SER A 52 16.96 19.95 -1.84
CA SER A 52 17.04 19.52 -0.44
C SER A 52 15.82 20.04 0.31
N VAL A 53 15.16 19.17 1.07
CA VAL A 53 14.05 19.55 1.93
C VAL A 53 14.61 20.23 3.20
N PRO A 54 14.11 21.39 3.62
CA PRO A 54 14.51 22.04 4.86
C PRO A 54 14.27 21.17 6.11
N ALA A 55 15.20 21.24 7.07
CA ALA A 55 15.05 20.57 8.37
C ALA A 55 13.73 20.98 9.07
N GLY A 56 13.11 20.04 9.78
CA GLY A 56 11.81 20.22 10.43
C GLY A 56 10.57 20.09 9.51
N THR A 57 10.73 19.98 8.19
CA THR A 57 9.62 19.67 7.27
C THR A 57 9.14 18.21 7.42
N CYS A 58 10.08 17.31 7.68
CA CYS A 58 9.82 16.00 8.26
C CYS A 58 10.95 15.72 9.23
N THR A 59 10.68 15.76 10.52
CA THR A 59 11.70 15.68 11.58
C THR A 59 12.29 14.28 11.65
N THR A 60 13.55 14.13 11.26
CA THR A 60 14.35 12.91 11.39
C THR A 60 14.98 12.80 12.77
N VAL A 61 15.44 11.59 13.15
CA VAL A 61 16.14 11.37 14.43
C VAL A 61 17.54 12.00 14.43
N PHE A 62 18.18 12.15 13.26
CA PHE A 62 19.45 12.84 13.14
C PHE A 62 19.39 13.99 12.12
N GLU A 63 19.97 15.14 12.47
CA GLU A 63 20.12 16.31 11.59
C GLU A 63 20.97 16.02 10.34
N THR A 64 21.77 14.95 10.38
CA THR A 64 22.63 14.50 9.28
C THR A 64 21.88 13.74 8.18
N GLN A 65 20.64 13.29 8.42
CA GLN A 65 19.83 12.60 7.42
C GLN A 65 19.35 13.60 6.37
N LYS A 66 19.94 13.57 5.17
CA LYS A 66 19.48 14.42 4.06
C LYS A 66 18.13 13.94 3.56
N GLN A 67 17.37 14.88 3.03
CA GLN A 67 16.07 14.64 2.42
C GLN A 67 15.99 15.39 1.10
N PHE A 68 15.47 14.74 0.07
CA PHE A 68 15.28 15.34 -1.25
C PHE A 68 13.83 15.13 -1.70
N ALA A 69 13.21 16.21 -2.20
CA ALA A 69 11.90 16.17 -2.80
C ALA A 69 11.95 16.80 -4.19
N GLY A 70 11.07 16.38 -5.08
CA GLY A 70 11.04 16.84 -6.46
C GLY A 70 10.29 15.92 -7.40
N TYR A 71 10.59 16.08 -8.69
CA TYR A 71 9.91 15.42 -9.80
C TYR A 71 10.89 14.72 -10.73
N ILE A 72 10.49 13.57 -11.24
CA ILE A 72 11.03 13.02 -12.49
C ILE A 72 9.97 13.21 -13.57
N THR A 73 10.33 13.92 -14.64
CA THR A 73 9.43 14.29 -15.73
C THR A 73 9.70 13.43 -16.97
N LEU A 74 8.74 12.60 -17.34
CA LEU A 74 8.71 11.89 -18.61
C LEU A 74 7.88 12.73 -19.61
N PRO A 75 8.44 13.16 -20.75
CA PRO A 75 7.65 13.82 -21.79
C PRO A 75 6.68 12.84 -22.50
N PRO A 76 5.70 13.36 -23.25
CA PRO A 76 4.75 12.54 -24.00
C PRO A 76 5.39 11.48 -24.90
N ASN A 77 4.76 10.31 -24.98
CA ASN A 77 5.09 9.16 -25.84
C ASN A 77 6.41 8.44 -25.47
N VAL A 78 6.89 8.56 -24.23
CA VAL A 78 8.05 7.79 -23.70
C VAL A 78 7.67 6.34 -23.34
N LEU A 79 6.44 6.11 -22.89
CA LEU A 79 5.94 4.81 -22.40
C LEU A 79 5.14 4.06 -23.48
N ASP A 80 5.78 3.79 -24.63
CA ASP A 80 5.17 3.34 -25.90
C ASP A 80 4.29 4.42 -26.58
N PRO A 81 4.41 4.64 -27.91
CA PRO A 81 3.65 5.67 -28.63
C PRO A 81 2.15 5.36 -28.82
N SER A 82 1.67 4.19 -28.40
CA SER A 82 0.23 3.86 -28.33
C SER A 82 -0.46 4.45 -27.08
N GLN A 83 0.31 4.94 -26.11
CA GLN A 83 -0.19 5.57 -24.89
C GLN A 83 0.56 6.86 -24.57
N GLY A 84 0.08 7.63 -23.58
CA GLY A 84 0.91 8.69 -23.01
C GLY A 84 1.15 9.92 -23.87
N ASN A 85 0.20 10.41 -24.67
CA ASN A 85 0.32 11.76 -25.29
C ASN A 85 0.07 12.90 -24.27
N TYR A 86 0.62 12.74 -23.07
CA TYR A 86 0.58 13.63 -21.92
C TYR A 86 1.92 13.54 -21.16
N THR A 87 2.28 14.59 -20.43
CA THR A 87 3.51 14.59 -19.62
C THR A 87 3.26 13.82 -18.33
N ILE A 88 4.26 13.12 -17.80
CA ILE A 88 4.21 12.48 -16.48
C ILE A 88 5.22 13.18 -15.58
N ASN A 89 4.76 13.95 -14.59
CA ASN A 89 5.62 14.50 -13.55
C ASN A 89 5.39 13.68 -12.28
N THR A 90 6.27 12.70 -12.04
CA THR A 90 6.20 11.81 -10.87
C THR A 90 6.92 12.46 -9.69
N PHE A 91 6.17 12.86 -8.67
CA PHE A 91 6.70 13.37 -7.41
C PHE A 91 7.36 12.25 -6.58
N PHE A 92 8.40 12.62 -5.84
CA PHE A 92 9.00 11.76 -4.83
C PHE A 92 9.47 12.54 -3.60
N TRP A 93 9.55 11.83 -2.47
CA TRP A 93 10.28 12.26 -1.28
C TRP A 93 11.24 11.14 -0.85
N PHE A 94 12.54 11.41 -0.93
CA PHE A 94 13.62 10.53 -0.49
C PHE A 94 14.17 10.98 0.86
N ILE A 95 14.45 10.02 1.76
CA ILE A 95 15.10 10.24 3.05
C ILE A 95 16.29 9.28 3.21
N GLU A 96 17.44 9.81 3.62
CA GLU A 96 18.62 9.02 3.97
C GLU A 96 18.45 8.18 5.23
N ALA A 97 19.08 7.00 5.24
CA ALA A 97 19.16 6.14 6.41
C ALA A 97 19.76 6.87 7.63
N ARG A 98 19.30 6.51 8.84
CA ARG A 98 19.79 7.06 10.12
C ARG A 98 21.30 6.93 10.30
N GLN A 99 21.90 5.89 9.72
CA GLN A 99 23.33 5.61 9.81
C GLN A 99 23.83 5.05 8.47
N LEU A 100 25.04 5.46 8.06
CA LEU A 100 25.77 4.96 6.88
C LEU A 100 24.93 4.89 5.56
N PRO A 101 24.22 5.97 5.16
CA PRO A 101 23.31 5.95 4.01
C PRO A 101 23.98 5.57 2.69
N GLU A 102 25.27 5.83 2.51
CA GLU A 102 26.04 5.39 1.34
C GLU A 102 26.10 3.86 1.19
N SER A 103 25.93 3.12 2.31
CA SER A 103 25.94 1.66 2.38
C SER A 103 24.58 1.01 2.65
N ALA A 104 23.59 1.75 3.15
CA ALA A 104 22.26 1.22 3.45
C ALA A 104 21.51 0.75 2.18
N PRO A 105 20.66 -0.29 2.26
CA PRO A 105 19.73 -0.67 1.19
C PRO A 105 18.87 0.49 0.69
N LEU A 106 18.43 0.44 -0.57
CA LEU A 106 17.41 1.35 -1.11
C LEU A 106 16.04 0.67 -1.08
N VAL A 107 15.09 1.28 -0.39
CA VAL A 107 13.69 0.87 -0.30
C VAL A 107 12.82 1.85 -1.08
N VAL A 108 12.00 1.32 -1.99
CA VAL A 108 10.90 2.04 -2.64
C VAL A 108 9.62 1.67 -1.90
N PHE A 109 8.84 2.67 -1.52
CA PHE A 109 7.52 2.49 -0.90
C PHE A 109 6.43 3.12 -1.77
N ILE A 110 5.38 2.35 -2.05
CA ILE A 110 4.18 2.81 -2.77
C ILE A 110 2.88 2.32 -2.10
N ASN A 111 1.98 3.24 -1.74
CA ASN A 111 0.62 2.88 -1.31
C ASN A 111 -0.25 2.48 -2.54
N GLY A 112 -1.48 2.04 -2.28
CA GLY A 112 -2.35 1.41 -3.27
C GLY A 112 -3.39 2.34 -3.93
N GLY A 113 -4.65 2.18 -3.53
CA GLY A 113 -5.83 2.79 -4.16
C GLY A 113 -6.62 1.80 -5.02
N PRO A 114 -6.47 1.79 -6.37
CA PRO A 114 -5.44 2.46 -7.17
C PRO A 114 -5.58 3.98 -7.22
N GLY A 115 -4.46 4.67 -7.02
CA GLY A 115 -4.37 6.13 -7.09
C GLY A 115 -4.19 6.83 -5.75
N SER A 116 -3.79 6.13 -4.69
CA SER A 116 -3.51 6.69 -3.36
C SER A 116 -2.05 7.12 -3.23
N SER A 117 -1.81 8.26 -2.59
CA SER A 117 -0.49 8.87 -2.41
C SER A 117 0.39 8.11 -1.42
N SER A 118 1.69 8.02 -1.76
CA SER A 118 2.72 7.45 -0.89
C SER A 118 3.09 8.36 0.29
N MET A 119 2.47 9.53 0.39
CA MET A 119 2.53 10.37 1.59
C MET A 119 1.70 9.79 2.75
N VAL A 120 0.76 8.86 2.49
CA VAL A 120 0.13 8.01 3.52
C VAL A 120 1.22 7.21 4.25
N GLY A 121 2.00 6.42 3.51
CA GLY A 121 3.10 5.63 4.04
C GLY A 121 4.17 6.46 4.75
N LEU A 122 4.42 7.68 4.28
CA LEU A 122 5.33 8.61 4.94
C LEU A 122 4.76 9.11 6.28
N PHE A 123 3.58 9.71 6.29
CA PHE A 123 3.07 10.45 7.44
C PHE A 123 2.22 9.65 8.41
N GLN A 124 1.71 8.47 8.04
CA GLN A 124 0.88 7.61 8.91
C GLN A 124 1.58 6.29 9.30
N GLU A 125 2.41 5.72 8.43
CA GLU A 125 3.01 4.39 8.63
C GLU A 125 4.53 4.40 8.89
N VAL A 126 5.33 4.16 7.84
CA VAL A 126 6.73 3.72 7.86
C VAL A 126 7.73 4.87 7.78
N GLY A 127 7.27 6.07 7.42
CA GLY A 127 8.13 7.24 7.28
C GLY A 127 8.76 7.71 8.60
N PRO A 128 9.86 8.47 8.50
CA PRO A 128 10.71 8.83 9.63
C PRO A 128 10.04 9.80 10.62
N CYS A 129 8.94 10.43 10.25
CA CYS A 129 8.23 11.43 11.05
C CYS A 129 6.70 11.28 10.94
N GLN A 130 5.99 11.81 11.93
CA GLN A 130 4.54 11.95 11.91
C GLN A 130 4.14 13.41 12.15
N VAL A 131 2.99 13.83 11.60
CA VAL A 131 2.45 15.18 11.82
C VAL A 131 1.83 15.28 13.22
N VAL A 132 2.10 16.39 13.91
CA VAL A 132 1.53 16.73 15.21
C VAL A 132 1.11 18.20 15.25
N GLU A 133 0.20 18.50 16.18
CA GLU A 133 -0.10 19.87 16.57
C GLU A 133 1.02 20.44 17.46
N ILE A 134 1.36 21.72 17.23
CA ILE A 134 2.30 22.49 18.07
C ILE A 134 1.53 23.55 18.87
N ALA A 135 0.59 24.23 18.22
CA ALA A 135 -0.30 25.22 18.82
C ALA A 135 -1.56 25.37 17.95
N ASN A 136 -2.55 26.14 18.41
CA ASN A 136 -3.71 26.49 17.59
C ASN A 136 -3.26 27.28 16.35
N GLY A 137 -3.54 26.73 15.15
CA GLY A 137 -3.07 27.26 13.88
C GLY A 137 -1.64 26.87 13.49
N GLN A 138 -1.02 25.92 14.18
CA GLN A 138 0.35 25.46 13.93
C GLN A 138 0.48 23.93 14.01
N LEU A 139 0.80 23.32 12.87
CA LEU A 139 1.22 21.92 12.74
C LEU A 139 2.74 21.85 12.53
N GLY A 140 3.32 20.71 12.87
CA GLY A 140 4.71 20.35 12.57
C GLY A 140 4.90 18.85 12.56
N THR A 141 6.13 18.37 12.67
CA THR A 141 6.45 16.94 12.65
C THR A 141 7.40 16.54 13.77
N VAL A 142 7.18 15.36 14.35
CA VAL A 142 8.10 14.68 15.30
C VAL A 142 8.63 13.40 14.66
N ALA A 143 9.84 12.98 15.04
CA ALA A 143 10.42 11.73 14.55
C ALA A 143 9.69 10.48 15.11
N ARG A 144 9.65 9.39 14.33
CA ARG A 144 9.16 8.06 14.77
C ARG A 144 10.31 7.19 15.28
N ASP A 145 10.07 6.47 16.37
CA ASP A 145 11.04 5.48 16.89
C ASP A 145 11.28 4.31 15.92
N TRP A 146 10.28 3.92 15.13
CA TRP A 146 10.27 2.71 14.29
C TRP A 146 10.17 2.98 12.77
N GLY A 147 10.49 4.21 12.35
CA GLY A 147 10.60 4.54 10.93
C GLY A 147 11.61 3.63 10.20
N TRP A 148 11.30 3.28 8.95
CA TRP A 148 12.10 2.36 8.13
C TRP A 148 13.43 2.95 7.65
N ASP A 149 13.61 4.26 7.85
CA ASP A 149 14.88 4.98 7.74
C ASP A 149 15.97 4.44 8.70
N ARG A 150 15.61 3.65 9.72
CA ARG A 150 16.57 2.96 10.61
C ARG A 150 17.53 2.02 9.89
N SER A 151 17.09 1.35 8.82
CA SER A 151 17.86 0.29 8.13
C SER A 151 17.84 0.43 6.60
N SER A 152 17.28 1.49 6.05
CA SER A 152 17.28 1.77 4.60
C SER A 152 17.36 3.27 4.31
N ASN A 153 17.84 3.61 3.12
CA ASN A 153 17.38 4.84 2.48
C ASN A 153 16.00 4.54 1.88
N ILE A 154 15.04 5.42 2.11
CA ILE A 154 13.65 5.18 1.67
C ILE A 154 13.19 6.27 0.70
N ILE A 155 12.49 5.86 -0.36
CA ILE A 155 11.85 6.77 -1.31
C ILE A 155 10.36 6.46 -1.44
N PHE A 156 9.55 7.47 -1.13
CA PHE A 156 8.10 7.47 -1.33
C PHE A 156 7.83 8.09 -2.71
N ILE A 157 7.05 7.41 -3.54
CA ILE A 157 6.77 7.82 -4.93
C ILE A 157 5.26 7.96 -5.12
N ASP A 158 4.78 9.14 -5.50
CA ASP A 158 3.37 9.31 -5.86
C ASP A 158 3.17 8.80 -7.28
N GLN A 159 2.53 7.65 -7.43
CA GLN A 159 2.32 6.98 -8.71
C GLN A 159 0.93 6.33 -8.74
N PRO A 160 0.26 6.24 -9.91
CA PRO A 160 0.59 6.83 -11.21
C PRO A 160 0.56 8.38 -11.24
N VAL A 161 0.62 8.98 -12.43
CA VAL A 161 0.44 10.43 -12.57
C VAL A 161 -0.98 10.85 -12.14
N GLN A 162 -1.13 12.09 -11.63
CA GLN A 162 -2.33 12.64 -11.00
C GLN A 162 -2.61 12.15 -9.56
N VAL A 163 -1.71 11.38 -8.93
CA VAL A 163 -1.75 10.97 -7.52
C VAL A 163 -0.98 11.95 -6.63
N GLY A 164 -1.47 12.30 -5.44
CA GLY A 164 -0.70 13.06 -4.45
C GLY A 164 -0.22 14.41 -5.00
N PHE A 165 1.10 14.57 -5.08
CA PHE A 165 1.74 15.73 -5.72
C PHE A 165 2.15 15.49 -7.19
N SER A 166 1.97 14.29 -7.75
CA SER A 166 2.24 13.97 -9.16
C SER A 166 1.17 14.53 -10.09
N TYR A 167 1.55 15.10 -11.23
CA TYR A 167 0.61 15.75 -12.15
C TYR A 167 1.01 15.62 -13.63
N ASP A 168 0.02 15.73 -14.51
CA ASP A 168 0.17 15.72 -15.97
C ASP A 168 0.26 17.14 -16.53
N VAL A 169 -0.69 18.00 -16.17
CA VAL A 169 -0.72 19.43 -16.48
C VAL A 169 -1.32 20.21 -15.31
N LEU A 170 -0.66 21.32 -14.95
CA LEU A 170 -1.09 22.21 -13.88
C LEU A 170 -2.45 22.84 -14.21
N THR A 171 -3.47 22.39 -13.49
CA THR A 171 -4.87 22.77 -13.70
C THR A 171 -5.35 23.54 -12.49
N ASN A 172 -5.72 24.81 -12.69
CA ASN A 172 -6.32 25.61 -11.63
C ASN A 172 -7.81 25.24 -11.47
N THR A 173 -8.20 25.00 -10.23
CA THR A 173 -9.46 24.32 -9.86
C THR A 173 -10.06 24.97 -8.62
N SER A 174 -11.39 24.96 -8.49
CA SER A 174 -12.07 25.15 -7.19
C SER A 174 -12.38 23.80 -6.55
N LEU A 175 -12.11 23.65 -5.27
CA LEU A 175 -12.39 22.45 -4.48
C LEU A 175 -13.47 22.78 -3.43
N ASN A 176 -14.63 22.14 -3.55
CA ASN A 176 -15.64 22.13 -2.51
C ASN A 176 -15.27 21.07 -1.46
N LEU A 177 -15.07 21.46 -0.21
CA LEU A 177 -14.70 20.52 0.87
C LEU A 177 -15.92 19.85 1.52
N LEU A 178 -17.15 20.26 1.22
CA LEU A 178 -18.36 19.64 1.81
C LEU A 178 -18.77 18.35 1.09
N ASP A 179 -18.45 18.24 -0.20
CA ASP A 179 -18.70 17.06 -1.04
C ASP A 179 -17.42 16.56 -1.76
N GLU A 180 -16.28 17.21 -1.53
CA GLU A 180 -14.96 16.94 -2.13
C GLU A 180 -14.89 17.09 -3.66
N THR A 181 -15.91 17.71 -4.28
CA THR A 181 -15.96 17.89 -5.73
C THR A 181 -15.05 19.01 -6.23
N THR A 182 -14.51 18.81 -7.44
CA THR A 182 -13.64 19.76 -8.13
C THR A 182 -14.34 20.42 -9.31
N VAL A 183 -14.09 21.73 -9.51
CA VAL A 183 -14.68 22.53 -10.59
C VAL A 183 -13.58 23.25 -11.38
N VAL A 184 -13.56 23.03 -12.69
CA VAL A 184 -12.60 23.61 -13.64
C VAL A 184 -13.36 24.33 -14.76
N PRO A 185 -13.04 25.60 -15.10
CA PRO A 185 -12.10 26.50 -14.42
C PRO A 185 -12.60 26.94 -13.02
N PRO A 186 -11.78 27.60 -12.20
CA PRO A 186 -12.17 28.05 -10.87
C PRO A 186 -13.37 28.99 -10.91
N THR A 187 -14.24 28.88 -9.91
CA THR A 187 -15.47 29.66 -9.76
C THR A 187 -15.44 30.51 -8.49
N MET A 188 -16.46 31.35 -8.29
CA MET A 188 -16.61 32.10 -7.04
C MET A 188 -17.27 31.21 -5.98
N ILE A 189 -16.87 31.40 -4.71
CA ILE A 189 -17.47 30.73 -3.54
C ILE A 189 -19.01 30.84 -3.62
N PRO A 190 -19.77 29.72 -3.51
CA PRO A 190 -21.22 29.76 -3.50
C PRO A 190 -21.76 30.62 -2.35
N ILE A 191 -22.74 31.49 -2.65
CA ILE A 191 -23.28 32.48 -1.69
C ILE A 191 -23.88 31.82 -0.43
N SER A 192 -24.31 30.56 -0.54
CA SER A 192 -24.88 29.75 0.53
C SER A 192 -23.86 28.92 1.32
N GLN A 193 -22.55 29.05 1.05
CA GLN A 193 -21.51 28.17 1.59
C GLN A 193 -20.46 28.94 2.42
N PRO A 194 -20.04 28.43 3.60
CA PRO A 194 -18.98 29.06 4.40
C PRO A 194 -17.63 29.03 3.67
N ALA A 195 -16.97 30.19 3.59
CA ALA A 195 -15.79 30.40 2.73
C ALA A 195 -14.58 29.48 3.03
N TYR A 196 -14.44 28.98 4.26
CA TYR A 196 -13.37 28.03 4.61
C TYR A 196 -13.60 26.61 4.05
N THR A 197 -14.81 26.31 3.56
CA THR A 197 -15.17 25.03 2.95
C THR A 197 -15.10 25.04 1.42
N PHE A 198 -14.69 26.15 0.79
CA PHE A 198 -14.58 26.26 -0.66
C PHE A 198 -13.24 26.91 -1.04
N LEU A 199 -12.28 26.09 -1.41
CA LEU A 199 -10.92 26.53 -1.75
C LEU A 199 -10.76 26.69 -3.27
N ASN A 200 -9.72 27.41 -3.68
CA ASN A 200 -9.10 27.18 -4.98
C ASN A 200 -7.76 26.47 -4.75
N GLY A 201 -7.22 25.88 -5.81
CA GLY A 201 -5.92 25.22 -5.80
C GLY A 201 -5.46 24.89 -7.22
N THR A 202 -4.25 24.34 -7.32
CA THR A 202 -3.70 23.80 -8.57
C THR A 202 -3.52 22.29 -8.42
N PHE A 203 -3.97 21.50 -9.38
CA PHE A 203 -3.93 20.03 -9.36
C PHE A 203 -3.49 19.49 -10.74
N GLY A 204 -3.50 18.16 -10.92
CA GLY A 204 -3.53 17.55 -12.26
C GLY A 204 -4.85 17.81 -13.00
N SER A 205 -4.96 17.32 -14.24
CA SER A 205 -6.14 17.60 -15.09
C SER A 205 -7.45 16.95 -14.64
N GLY A 206 -7.40 15.91 -13.80
CA GLY A 206 -8.54 15.08 -13.46
C GLY A 206 -9.01 14.18 -14.61
N ASN A 207 -8.24 14.09 -15.70
CA ASN A 207 -8.61 13.32 -16.89
C ASN A 207 -8.16 11.85 -16.77
N PRO A 208 -9.07 10.86 -16.69
CA PRO A 208 -8.70 9.44 -16.60
C PRO A 208 -7.99 8.92 -17.86
N SER A 209 -8.08 9.61 -19.00
CA SER A 209 -7.28 9.27 -20.18
C SER A 209 -5.82 9.77 -20.11
N PHE A 210 -5.48 10.64 -19.15
CA PHE A 210 -4.14 11.20 -18.95
C PHE A 210 -3.42 10.60 -17.73
N THR A 211 -3.63 9.31 -17.50
CA THR A 211 -2.86 8.52 -16.53
C THR A 211 -2.80 7.04 -16.96
N ALA A 212 -2.12 6.20 -16.18
CA ALA A 212 -2.08 4.76 -16.43
C ALA A 212 -3.46 4.14 -16.19
N ASN A 213 -3.79 3.06 -16.90
CA ASN A 213 -5.05 2.33 -16.74
C ASN A 213 -4.86 0.83 -16.46
N THR A 214 -3.62 0.33 -16.34
CA THR A 214 -3.30 -1.01 -15.82
C THR A 214 -2.01 -0.96 -15.00
N SER A 215 -1.82 -1.97 -14.15
CA SER A 215 -0.64 -2.10 -13.29
C SER A 215 0.65 -2.30 -14.10
N GLN A 216 0.57 -2.97 -15.26
CA GLN A 216 1.69 -3.17 -16.19
C GLN A 216 2.16 -1.85 -16.84
N ILE A 217 1.28 -0.86 -16.98
CA ILE A 217 1.62 0.48 -17.51
C ILE A 217 2.25 1.35 -16.41
N ALA A 218 1.70 1.29 -15.18
CA ALA A 218 2.26 1.97 -14.02
C ALA A 218 3.72 1.53 -13.75
N ALA A 219 3.99 0.23 -13.90
CA ALA A 219 5.33 -0.35 -13.81
C ALA A 219 6.37 0.28 -14.77
N GLN A 220 5.95 0.69 -15.98
CA GLN A 220 6.86 1.35 -16.94
C GLN A 220 7.30 2.73 -16.45
N SER A 221 6.39 3.48 -15.84
CA SER A 221 6.70 4.78 -15.22
C SER A 221 7.76 4.63 -14.12
N LEU A 222 7.59 3.62 -13.26
CA LEU A 222 8.52 3.33 -12.16
C LEU A 222 9.90 2.84 -12.65
N TRP A 223 9.98 2.13 -13.78
CA TRP A 223 11.26 1.80 -14.41
C TRP A 223 12.01 3.06 -14.85
N HIS A 224 11.36 3.94 -15.63
CA HIS A 224 11.99 5.19 -16.09
C HIS A 224 12.34 6.15 -14.95
N PHE A 225 11.54 6.15 -13.88
CA PHE A 225 11.83 6.83 -12.63
C PHE A 225 13.13 6.31 -12.01
N LEU A 226 13.24 5.01 -11.71
CA LEU A 226 14.41 4.47 -11.01
C LEU A 226 15.68 4.47 -11.87
N GLN A 227 15.57 4.23 -13.17
CA GLN A 227 16.67 4.40 -14.14
C GLN A 227 17.26 5.82 -14.07
N THR A 228 16.40 6.84 -13.92
CA THR A 228 16.82 8.24 -13.78
C THR A 228 17.35 8.55 -12.39
N PHE A 229 16.69 8.10 -11.32
CA PHE A 229 17.09 8.34 -9.93
C PHE A 229 18.47 7.73 -9.63
N LEU A 230 18.65 6.43 -9.89
CA LEU A 230 19.87 5.67 -9.58
C LEU A 230 21.08 6.05 -10.44
N THR A 231 20.89 6.79 -11.53
CA THR A 231 22.00 7.34 -12.35
C THR A 231 22.28 8.81 -12.02
N SER A 232 21.29 9.56 -11.53
CA SER A 232 21.45 10.95 -11.07
C SER A 232 22.00 11.04 -9.65
N PHE A 233 21.70 10.07 -8.79
CA PHE A 233 22.19 9.96 -7.41
C PHE A 233 23.09 8.71 -7.23
N PRO A 234 24.28 8.67 -7.88
CA PRO A 234 25.14 7.48 -7.89
C PRO A 234 25.58 7.01 -6.50
N GLN A 235 25.58 7.87 -5.48
CA GLN A 235 25.91 7.51 -4.10
C GLN A 235 24.91 6.55 -3.42
N TYR A 236 23.67 6.47 -3.93
CA TYR A 236 22.67 5.50 -3.47
C TYR A 236 22.54 4.29 -4.40
N ASN A 237 23.32 4.23 -5.48
CA ASN A 237 23.32 3.11 -6.40
C ASN A 237 24.30 2.02 -5.93
N THR A 238 23.75 0.87 -5.53
CA THR A 238 24.53 -0.25 -5.01
C THR A 238 25.53 -0.81 -6.03
N ALA A 239 25.26 -0.70 -7.34
CA ALA A 239 26.14 -1.17 -8.42
C ALA A 239 27.51 -0.49 -8.42
N LEU A 240 27.60 0.70 -7.80
CA LEU A 240 28.80 1.53 -7.74
C LEU A 240 29.57 1.37 -6.41
N ARG A 241 29.10 0.49 -5.50
CA ARG A 241 29.79 0.20 -4.24
C ARG A 241 31.03 -0.65 -4.49
N THR A 242 32.15 -0.29 -3.85
CA THR A 242 33.45 -0.98 -3.95
C THR A 242 33.46 -2.41 -3.40
N GLN A 243 32.34 -2.88 -2.85
CA GLN A 243 32.13 -4.20 -2.25
C GLN A 243 31.13 -5.05 -3.04
N ALA A 244 30.53 -4.53 -4.12
CA ALA A 244 29.58 -5.27 -4.94
C ALA A 244 30.29 -6.42 -5.67
N VAL A 245 29.82 -7.66 -5.43
CA VAL A 245 30.34 -8.86 -6.11
C VAL A 245 29.90 -8.92 -7.57
N GLU A 246 28.69 -8.44 -7.84
CA GLU A 246 28.15 -8.21 -9.18
C GLU A 246 27.59 -6.77 -9.25
N PRO A 247 27.89 -5.97 -10.29
CA PRO A 247 27.53 -4.56 -10.37
C PRO A 247 26.06 -4.39 -10.82
N THR A 248 25.11 -4.67 -9.93
CA THR A 248 23.68 -4.41 -10.13
C THR A 248 23.11 -3.42 -9.13
N SER A 249 22.08 -2.68 -9.53
CA SER A 249 21.39 -1.70 -8.69
C SER A 249 20.27 -2.41 -7.93
N GLU A 250 20.58 -2.79 -6.70
CA GLU A 250 19.72 -3.56 -5.81
C GLU A 250 18.67 -2.65 -5.16
N VAL A 251 17.41 -3.03 -5.31
CA VAL A 251 16.25 -2.30 -4.78
C VAL A 251 15.37 -3.26 -4.01
N HIS A 252 14.74 -2.78 -2.95
CA HIS A 252 13.67 -3.46 -2.24
C HIS A 252 12.37 -2.70 -2.48
N LEU A 253 11.32 -3.38 -2.91
CA LEU A 253 10.01 -2.77 -3.14
C LEU A 253 9.08 -3.20 -2.00
N PHE A 254 8.42 -2.22 -1.39
CA PHE A 254 7.33 -2.45 -0.46
C PHE A 254 6.09 -1.73 -0.97
N THR A 255 4.97 -2.46 -0.97
CA THR A 255 3.71 -1.99 -1.50
C THR A 255 2.58 -2.30 -0.51
N GLU A 256 1.48 -1.56 -0.59
CA GLU A 256 0.32 -1.77 0.27
C GLU A 256 -0.99 -1.82 -0.52
N SER A 257 -1.98 -2.61 -0.08
CA SER A 257 -3.35 -2.55 -0.58
C SER A 257 -3.43 -2.97 -2.06
N TYR A 258 -3.86 -2.09 -2.95
CA TYR A 258 -3.71 -2.27 -4.40
C TYR A 258 -2.24 -2.46 -4.87
N GLY A 259 -1.28 -2.16 -4.01
CA GLY A 259 0.11 -2.60 -4.10
C GLY A 259 0.29 -4.10 -4.32
N GLY A 260 -0.69 -4.94 -3.98
CA GLY A 260 -0.75 -6.35 -4.35
C GLY A 260 -0.79 -6.61 -5.87
N LYS A 261 -1.27 -5.64 -6.66
CA LYS A 261 -1.17 -5.60 -8.13
C LYS A 261 0.11 -4.89 -8.60
N TYR A 262 0.41 -3.70 -8.07
CA TYR A 262 1.57 -2.92 -8.51
C TYR A 262 2.91 -3.62 -8.27
N GLY A 263 3.10 -4.24 -7.10
CA GLY A 263 4.36 -4.85 -6.70
C GLY A 263 4.84 -5.96 -7.64
N PRO A 264 4.01 -6.97 -7.93
CA PRO A 264 4.34 -8.04 -8.87
C PRO A 264 4.53 -7.52 -10.30
N ALA A 265 3.65 -6.64 -10.79
CA ALA A 265 3.76 -6.06 -12.13
C ALA A 265 5.06 -5.24 -12.32
N VAL A 266 5.48 -4.47 -11.31
CA VAL A 266 6.78 -3.77 -11.29
C VAL A 266 7.94 -4.76 -11.34
N GLY A 267 7.90 -5.82 -10.53
CA GLY A 267 8.93 -6.85 -10.50
C GLY A 267 9.07 -7.59 -11.84
N ALA A 268 7.96 -8.05 -12.42
CA ALA A 268 7.92 -8.71 -13.72
C ALA A 268 8.39 -7.79 -14.86
N PHE A 269 7.96 -6.53 -14.86
CA PHE A 269 8.45 -5.56 -15.85
C PHE A 269 9.96 -5.35 -15.73
N PHE A 270 10.50 -5.18 -14.52
CA PHE A 270 11.95 -5.00 -14.31
C PHE A 270 12.74 -6.23 -14.75
N GLY A 271 12.22 -7.44 -14.48
CA GLY A 271 12.74 -8.69 -15.04
C GLY A 271 12.85 -8.65 -16.56
N SER A 272 11.74 -8.38 -17.25
CA SER A 272 11.69 -8.29 -18.72
C SER A 272 12.67 -7.27 -19.31
N GLN A 273 12.85 -6.11 -18.66
CA GLN A 273 13.81 -5.11 -19.13
C GLN A 273 15.25 -5.53 -18.88
N ASN A 274 15.55 -6.21 -17.77
CA ASN A 274 16.88 -6.76 -17.52
C ASN A 274 17.23 -7.90 -18.49
N GLU A 275 16.28 -8.74 -18.88
CA GLU A 275 16.45 -9.73 -19.95
C GLU A 275 16.66 -9.07 -21.32
N ARG A 276 15.88 -8.03 -21.64
CA ARG A 276 16.10 -7.22 -22.85
C ARG A 276 17.53 -6.67 -22.90
N ARG A 277 18.10 -6.21 -21.78
CA ARG A 277 19.50 -5.73 -21.73
C ARG A 277 20.55 -6.82 -22.03
N GLN A 278 20.20 -8.10 -22.04
CA GLN A 278 21.09 -9.19 -22.46
C GLN A 278 21.08 -9.41 -23.99
N THR A 279 20.07 -8.90 -24.70
CA THR A 279 19.82 -9.15 -26.13
C THR A 279 19.84 -7.89 -27.00
N ASP A 280 19.44 -6.75 -26.45
CA ASP A 280 19.46 -5.42 -27.06
C ASP A 280 20.64 -4.60 -26.51
N PHE A 281 21.77 -4.67 -27.21
CA PHE A 281 23.01 -4.00 -26.81
C PHE A 281 22.96 -2.47 -26.84
N ASP A 282 22.01 -1.86 -27.55
CA ASP A 282 21.89 -0.40 -27.59
C ASP A 282 21.00 0.10 -26.43
N PHE A 283 19.91 -0.61 -26.11
CA PHE A 283 19.18 -0.41 -24.85
C PHE A 283 20.05 -0.65 -23.62
N ALA A 284 20.93 -1.66 -23.66
CA ALA A 284 21.86 -1.96 -22.55
C ALA A 284 22.91 -0.86 -22.27
N LYS A 285 23.22 -0.01 -23.26
CA LYS A 285 24.09 1.18 -23.10
C LYS A 285 23.36 2.36 -22.48
N THR A 286 22.04 2.43 -22.66
CA THR A 286 21.17 3.52 -22.21
C THR A 286 20.29 3.11 -21.03
N THR A 287 20.62 2.02 -20.32
CA THR A 287 19.94 1.58 -19.10
C THR A 287 20.91 0.86 -18.15
N ILE A 288 20.69 0.99 -16.85
CA ILE A 288 21.35 0.21 -15.79
C ILE A 288 20.59 -1.08 -15.48
N ASN A 289 21.26 -2.06 -14.87
CA ASN A 289 20.60 -3.24 -14.29
C ASN A 289 19.93 -2.81 -12.97
N ILE A 290 18.64 -3.11 -12.79
CA ILE A 290 17.91 -2.85 -11.54
C ILE A 290 17.34 -4.19 -11.05
N THR A 291 17.91 -4.75 -10.00
CA THR A 291 17.53 -6.07 -9.46
C THR A 291 16.70 -5.89 -8.20
N LEU A 292 15.47 -6.42 -8.22
CA LEU A 292 14.61 -6.48 -7.04
C LEU A 292 15.15 -7.55 -6.07
N LYS A 293 15.32 -7.21 -4.79
CA LYS A 293 15.89 -8.10 -3.75
C LYS A 293 14.87 -8.58 -2.72
N SER A 294 13.77 -7.85 -2.58
CA SER A 294 12.57 -8.29 -1.88
C SER A 294 11.36 -7.52 -2.40
N LEU A 295 10.21 -8.18 -2.42
CA LEU A 295 8.90 -7.59 -2.59
C LEU A 295 8.09 -7.85 -1.32
N GLY A 296 7.88 -6.81 -0.51
CA GLY A 296 6.93 -6.84 0.60
C GLY A 296 5.58 -6.31 0.14
N ILE A 297 4.50 -7.04 0.46
CA ILE A 297 3.12 -6.64 0.17
C ILE A 297 2.37 -6.60 1.51
N ILE A 298 2.05 -5.39 1.97
CA ILE A 298 1.22 -5.14 3.15
C ILE A 298 -0.25 -5.18 2.71
N ASN A 299 -1.07 -5.97 3.40
CA ASN A 299 -2.51 -6.07 3.23
C ASN A 299 -2.95 -6.01 1.76
N GLY A 300 -2.37 -6.89 0.93
CA GLY A 300 -2.48 -6.80 -0.51
C GLY A 300 -3.78 -7.35 -1.09
N TRP A 301 -4.33 -6.66 -2.10
CA TRP A 301 -5.22 -7.27 -3.09
C TRP A 301 -4.37 -7.78 -4.26
N ILE A 302 -4.00 -9.05 -4.21
CA ILE A 302 -3.12 -9.73 -5.16
C ILE A 302 -3.98 -10.36 -6.27
N ASP A 303 -4.97 -11.17 -5.88
CA ASP A 303 -5.72 -12.00 -6.82
C ASP A 303 -7.21 -12.05 -6.50
N LEU A 304 -8.03 -11.47 -7.38
CA LEU A 304 -9.49 -11.44 -7.26
C LEU A 304 -10.09 -12.85 -7.18
N PHE A 305 -9.57 -13.80 -7.96
CA PHE A 305 -10.08 -15.17 -8.01
C PHE A 305 -9.87 -15.88 -6.66
N THR A 306 -8.68 -15.79 -6.06
CA THR A 306 -8.33 -16.46 -4.80
C THR A 306 -8.90 -15.75 -3.57
N GLN A 307 -8.89 -14.41 -3.51
CA GLN A 307 -9.22 -13.67 -2.29
C GLN A 307 -10.72 -13.37 -2.12
N THR A 308 -11.49 -13.23 -3.20
CA THR A 308 -12.92 -12.87 -3.12
C THR A 308 -13.76 -13.79 -2.20
N PRO A 309 -13.67 -15.13 -2.24
CA PRO A 309 -14.52 -15.99 -1.40
C PRO A 309 -14.22 -15.87 0.11
N PHE A 310 -13.07 -15.32 0.51
CA PHE A 310 -12.73 -15.11 1.92
C PHE A 310 -13.35 -13.85 2.54
N HIS A 311 -13.83 -12.91 1.72
CA HIS A 311 -14.51 -11.70 2.18
C HIS A 311 -15.80 -11.98 2.97
N PRO A 312 -16.81 -12.71 2.43
CA PRO A 312 -18.00 -13.05 3.20
C PRO A 312 -17.68 -13.94 4.39
N LYS A 313 -16.69 -14.83 4.25
CA LYS A 313 -16.24 -15.68 5.36
C LYS A 313 -15.69 -14.83 6.52
N PHE A 314 -14.75 -13.92 6.26
CA PHE A 314 -14.16 -13.07 7.29
C PHE A 314 -15.18 -12.10 7.90
N ALA A 315 -16.17 -11.66 7.13
CA ALA A 315 -17.29 -10.86 7.65
C ALA A 315 -18.21 -11.63 8.63
N TYR A 316 -18.23 -12.96 8.59
CA TYR A 316 -19.04 -13.81 9.47
C TYR A 316 -18.21 -14.49 10.58
N GLU A 317 -17.07 -15.07 10.22
CA GLU A 317 -16.14 -15.83 11.07
C GLU A 317 -14.71 -15.23 11.00
N ASN A 318 -14.48 -14.15 11.75
CA ASN A 318 -13.15 -13.57 11.99
C ASN A 318 -12.61 -13.87 13.39
N THR A 319 -11.33 -13.56 13.57
CA THR A 319 -10.54 -13.74 14.79
C THR A 319 -10.81 -12.73 15.92
N TYR A 320 -11.94 -12.01 15.84
CA TYR A 320 -12.40 -11.04 16.83
C TYR A 320 -13.83 -11.33 17.32
N ALA A 321 -14.43 -12.44 16.89
CA ALA A 321 -15.82 -12.83 17.16
C ALA A 321 -16.87 -11.78 16.75
N ILE A 322 -16.59 -11.02 15.67
CA ILE A 322 -17.49 -10.00 15.13
C ILE A 322 -18.34 -10.59 14.00
N GLU A 323 -19.63 -10.81 14.22
CA GLU A 323 -20.59 -11.09 13.13
C GLU A 323 -20.94 -9.75 12.45
N ALA A 324 -20.24 -9.39 11.37
CA ALA A 324 -20.47 -8.16 10.60
C ALA A 324 -21.54 -8.34 9.51
N ILE A 325 -21.69 -9.56 8.98
CA ILE A 325 -22.83 -9.98 8.16
C ILE A 325 -23.45 -11.25 8.74
N SER A 326 -24.75 -11.47 8.51
CA SER A 326 -25.40 -12.72 8.92
C SER A 326 -24.94 -13.91 8.08
N GLN A 327 -25.03 -15.12 8.64
CA GLN A 327 -24.78 -16.38 7.90
C GLN A 327 -25.57 -16.49 6.58
N LEU A 328 -26.77 -15.89 6.49
CA LEU A 328 -27.53 -15.87 5.24
C LEU A 328 -26.89 -14.96 4.19
N GLN A 329 -26.28 -13.84 4.59
CA GLN A 329 -25.51 -12.98 3.68
C GLN A 329 -24.21 -13.67 3.25
N GLU A 330 -23.50 -14.36 4.15
CA GLU A 330 -22.33 -15.18 3.82
C GLU A 330 -22.65 -16.23 2.77
N LEU A 331 -23.66 -17.08 3.02
CA LEU A 331 -24.05 -18.15 2.10
C LEU A 331 -24.57 -17.62 0.75
N ASN A 332 -25.24 -16.46 0.73
CA ASN A 332 -25.66 -15.81 -0.52
C ASN A 332 -24.48 -15.26 -1.31
N ALA A 333 -23.49 -14.65 -0.64
CA ALA A 333 -22.27 -14.14 -1.27
C ALA A 333 -21.41 -15.28 -1.84
N LEU A 334 -21.23 -16.37 -1.08
CA LEU A 334 -20.56 -17.59 -1.55
C LEU A 334 -21.34 -18.25 -2.71
N SER A 335 -22.67 -18.19 -2.71
CA SER A 335 -23.50 -18.65 -3.84
C SER A 335 -23.30 -17.77 -5.08
N ALA A 336 -23.26 -16.44 -4.94
CA ALA A 336 -22.96 -15.53 -6.03
C ALA A 336 -21.55 -15.76 -6.60
N TYR A 337 -20.56 -16.04 -5.75
CA TYR A 337 -19.21 -16.41 -6.18
C TYR A 337 -19.16 -17.68 -7.03
N ASN A 338 -19.77 -18.77 -6.54
CA ASN A 338 -19.73 -20.11 -7.15
C ASN A 338 -20.80 -20.36 -8.25
N SER A 339 -21.68 -19.39 -8.54
CA SER A 339 -22.75 -19.59 -9.53
C SER A 339 -22.21 -19.68 -10.97
N ALA A 340 -23.00 -20.29 -11.87
CA ALA A 340 -22.58 -20.56 -13.25
C ALA A 340 -22.26 -19.28 -14.06
N ASP A 341 -22.91 -18.17 -13.74
CA ASP A 341 -22.63 -16.83 -14.28
C ASP A 341 -22.03 -15.92 -13.18
N GLY A 342 -21.36 -16.52 -12.18
CA GLY A 342 -20.88 -15.86 -10.96
C GLY A 342 -19.50 -15.21 -11.08
N CYS A 343 -19.04 -14.60 -9.99
CA CYS A 343 -17.74 -13.92 -9.90
C CYS A 343 -16.58 -14.81 -10.40
N GLN A 344 -16.55 -16.09 -10.00
CA GLN A 344 -15.49 -17.00 -10.40
C GLN A 344 -15.46 -17.23 -11.91
N GLN A 345 -16.63 -17.47 -12.53
CA GLN A 345 -16.72 -17.77 -13.96
C GLN A 345 -16.53 -16.52 -14.83
N GLN A 346 -17.00 -15.35 -14.38
CA GLN A 346 -16.74 -14.08 -15.07
C GLN A 346 -15.25 -13.71 -15.00
N THR A 347 -14.60 -13.89 -13.85
CA THR A 347 -13.15 -13.65 -13.70
C THR A 347 -12.35 -14.62 -14.59
N ALA A 348 -12.71 -15.91 -14.62
CA ALA A 348 -12.09 -16.86 -15.54
C ALA A 348 -12.29 -16.50 -17.02
N PHE A 349 -13.45 -15.95 -17.39
CA PHE A 349 -13.71 -15.48 -18.75
C PHE A 349 -12.86 -14.25 -19.13
N CYS A 350 -12.84 -13.21 -18.28
CA CYS A 350 -11.94 -12.06 -18.39
C CYS A 350 -10.49 -12.47 -18.69
N ARG A 351 -9.95 -13.38 -17.87
CA ARG A 351 -8.56 -13.87 -17.99
C ARG A 351 -8.32 -14.67 -19.26
N SER A 352 -9.33 -15.43 -19.73
CA SER A 352 -9.24 -16.15 -20.99
C SER A 352 -9.25 -15.24 -22.23
N GLU A 353 -10.00 -14.13 -22.19
CA GLU A 353 -9.99 -13.11 -23.25
C GLU A 353 -8.69 -12.28 -23.20
N GLU A 354 -8.22 -11.93 -22.00
CA GLU A 354 -6.92 -11.25 -21.78
C GLU A 354 -5.76 -12.06 -22.37
N ALA A 355 -5.61 -13.33 -21.98
CA ALA A 355 -4.56 -14.20 -22.47
C ALA A 355 -4.63 -14.46 -23.99
N ALA A 356 -5.81 -14.28 -24.61
CA ALA A 356 -6.02 -14.45 -26.05
C ALA A 356 -5.83 -13.17 -26.87
N LEU A 357 -6.12 -11.99 -26.30
CA LEU A 357 -6.28 -10.73 -27.04
C LEU A 357 -5.42 -9.56 -26.52
N ASP A 358 -5.15 -9.50 -25.21
CA ASP A 358 -4.34 -8.47 -24.53
C ASP A 358 -3.25 -9.11 -23.63
N PRO A 359 -2.39 -10.01 -24.16
CA PRO A 359 -1.44 -10.80 -23.36
C PRO A 359 -0.28 -9.98 -22.77
N MET A 360 -0.27 -8.66 -22.96
CA MET A 360 0.68 -7.73 -22.33
C MET A 360 0.05 -6.93 -21.18
N GLY A 361 -1.26 -7.07 -20.92
CA GLY A 361 -1.97 -6.30 -19.90
C GLY A 361 -1.99 -4.79 -20.20
N TYR A 362 -2.12 -4.38 -21.46
CA TYR A 362 -2.02 -2.98 -21.88
C TYR A 362 -3.34 -2.23 -21.87
N GLY A 363 -4.47 -2.86 -21.52
CA GLY A 363 -5.74 -2.15 -21.31
C GLY A 363 -6.29 -1.48 -22.56
N ASN A 364 -5.83 -1.87 -23.75
CA ASN A 364 -6.14 -1.24 -25.04
C ASN A 364 -7.12 -2.05 -25.90
N VAL A 365 -7.56 -3.23 -25.44
CA VAL A 365 -8.57 -4.06 -26.09
C VAL A 365 -9.91 -3.92 -25.37
N ASN A 366 -10.84 -3.17 -25.97
CA ASN A 366 -12.14 -2.87 -25.38
C ASN A 366 -12.94 -4.11 -24.94
N ALA A 367 -12.87 -5.23 -25.68
CA ALA A 367 -13.57 -6.47 -25.32
C ALA A 367 -13.04 -7.11 -24.03
N VAL A 368 -11.71 -7.07 -23.82
CA VAL A 368 -11.07 -7.54 -22.58
C VAL A 368 -11.42 -6.60 -21.43
N ASN A 369 -11.32 -5.29 -21.65
CA ASN A 369 -11.69 -4.28 -20.65
C ASN A 369 -13.16 -4.43 -20.20
N GLU A 370 -14.09 -4.66 -21.14
CA GLU A 370 -15.50 -4.89 -20.84
C GLU A 370 -15.71 -6.20 -20.05
N ALA A 371 -15.08 -7.31 -20.45
CA ALA A 371 -15.17 -8.58 -19.73
C ALA A 371 -14.60 -8.49 -18.31
N CYS A 372 -13.45 -7.83 -18.13
CA CYS A 372 -12.77 -7.70 -16.84
C CYS A 372 -13.43 -6.70 -15.91
N SER A 373 -13.88 -5.54 -16.40
CA SER A 373 -14.61 -4.57 -15.56
C SER A 373 -15.98 -5.10 -15.13
N GLN A 374 -16.68 -5.86 -15.99
CA GLN A 374 -17.90 -6.58 -15.59
C GLN A 374 -17.63 -7.64 -14.51
N ALA A 375 -16.60 -8.47 -14.69
CA ALA A 375 -16.21 -9.49 -13.71
C ALA A 375 -15.87 -8.87 -12.34
N GLN A 376 -15.03 -7.83 -12.32
CA GLN A 376 -14.69 -7.07 -11.13
C GLN A 376 -15.95 -6.51 -10.46
N SER A 377 -16.76 -5.75 -11.23
CA SER A 377 -17.99 -5.12 -10.74
C SER A 377 -18.97 -6.11 -10.11
N TYR A 378 -19.06 -7.34 -10.65
CA TYR A 378 -19.89 -8.41 -10.10
C TYR A 378 -19.30 -8.98 -8.80
N CYS A 379 -18.00 -9.30 -8.76
CA CYS A 379 -17.31 -9.81 -7.58
C CYS A 379 -17.45 -8.84 -6.39
N GLU A 380 -17.19 -7.55 -6.66
CA GLU A 380 -17.41 -6.45 -5.73
C GLU A 380 -18.87 -6.40 -5.29
N SER A 381 -19.81 -6.20 -6.22
CA SER A 381 -21.24 -5.97 -5.91
C SER A 381 -21.89 -7.08 -5.10
N TYR A 382 -21.61 -8.34 -5.42
CA TYR A 382 -22.39 -9.48 -4.92
C TYR A 382 -21.66 -10.36 -3.90
N VAL A 383 -20.34 -10.25 -3.77
CA VAL A 383 -19.56 -11.09 -2.82
C VAL A 383 -18.93 -10.26 -1.70
N VAL A 384 -18.34 -9.10 -2.02
CA VAL A 384 -17.75 -8.17 -1.04
C VAL A 384 -18.84 -7.25 -0.45
N GLY A 385 -19.71 -6.73 -1.33
CA GLY A 385 -20.76 -5.76 -1.04
C GLY A 385 -21.62 -5.95 0.19
N PRO A 386 -22.04 -7.17 0.59
CA PRO A 386 -22.87 -7.36 1.79
C PRO A 386 -22.28 -6.76 3.06
N TYR A 387 -20.94 -6.70 3.19
CA TYR A 387 -20.26 -6.11 4.35
C TYR A 387 -20.55 -4.61 4.53
N THR A 388 -20.77 -3.86 3.45
CA THR A 388 -21.05 -2.41 3.48
C THR A 388 -22.28 -2.05 4.32
N THR A 389 -23.17 -3.02 4.55
CA THR A 389 -24.37 -2.86 5.41
C THR A 389 -24.11 -3.01 6.91
N SER A 390 -22.87 -3.36 7.32
CA SER A 390 -22.49 -3.64 8.72
C SER A 390 -22.30 -2.39 9.59
N GLY A 391 -22.04 -1.23 8.99
CA GLY A 391 -21.66 0.00 9.70
C GLY A 391 -20.23 0.02 10.24
N ARG A 392 -19.38 -0.93 9.83
CA ARG A 392 -17.98 -1.08 10.27
C ARG A 392 -16.98 -0.55 9.24
N SER A 393 -15.77 -0.20 9.68
CA SER A 393 -14.67 0.21 8.80
C SER A 393 -14.26 -0.93 7.87
N LEU A 394 -13.90 -0.60 6.63
CA LEU A 394 -13.27 -1.53 5.69
C LEU A 394 -11.84 -1.92 6.13
N TYR A 395 -11.19 -1.05 6.91
CA TYR A 395 -9.76 -1.09 7.20
C TYR A 395 -9.44 -1.59 8.62
N ASP A 396 -10.39 -1.53 9.56
CA ASP A 396 -10.39 -2.26 10.84
C ASP A 396 -11.82 -2.71 11.17
N ILE A 397 -12.07 -4.02 11.08
CA ILE A 397 -13.39 -4.64 11.33
C ILE A 397 -13.92 -4.38 12.74
N SER A 398 -13.07 -4.02 13.72
CA SER A 398 -13.50 -3.64 15.07
C SER A 398 -14.16 -2.26 15.13
N GLN A 399 -13.76 -1.34 14.26
CA GLN A 399 -14.16 0.07 14.26
C GLN A 399 -15.43 0.36 13.45
N ASN A 400 -15.98 1.56 13.63
CA ASN A 400 -17.10 2.08 12.83
C ASN A 400 -16.61 2.63 11.47
N MET A 401 -17.50 2.90 10.51
CA MET A 401 -17.11 3.37 9.16
C MET A 401 -16.28 4.67 9.11
N LEU A 402 -16.34 5.51 10.15
CA LEU A 402 -15.64 6.80 10.24
C LEU A 402 -14.47 6.69 11.25
N ASP A 403 -13.65 5.65 11.06
CA ASP A 403 -12.51 5.32 11.91
C ASP A 403 -11.51 6.49 11.98
N PRO A 404 -11.21 7.05 13.17
CA PRO A 404 -10.28 8.16 13.31
C PRO A 404 -8.79 7.75 13.19
N PHE A 405 -8.48 6.46 13.04
CA PHE A 405 -7.10 5.95 13.07
C PHE A 405 -6.66 5.31 11.73
N PRO A 406 -5.46 5.65 11.21
CA PRO A 406 -4.50 6.64 11.71
C PRO A 406 -4.94 8.10 11.46
N GLY A 407 -4.43 9.02 12.29
CA GLY A 407 -4.87 10.42 12.29
C GLY A 407 -4.55 11.20 11.00
N GLY A 408 -5.54 11.94 10.49
CA GLY A 408 -5.53 12.68 9.22
C GLY A 408 -4.89 14.08 9.22
N LEU A 409 -4.22 14.51 10.31
CA LEU A 409 -3.62 15.86 10.41
C LEU A 409 -2.67 16.21 9.25
N TYR A 410 -2.05 15.19 8.64
CA TYR A 410 -1.10 15.36 7.56
C TYR A 410 -1.73 15.94 6.27
N LEU A 411 -3.04 15.75 6.07
CA LEU A 411 -3.80 16.31 4.94
C LEU A 411 -3.78 17.85 4.93
N GLU A 412 -3.89 18.45 6.13
CA GLU A 412 -3.78 19.90 6.30
C GLU A 412 -2.32 20.35 6.21
N TYR A 413 -1.39 19.62 6.86
CA TYR A 413 0.04 19.93 6.84
C TYR A 413 0.61 20.04 5.42
N LEU A 414 0.34 19.06 4.55
CA LEU A 414 0.80 19.04 3.16
C LEU A 414 0.18 20.14 2.27
N ASN A 415 -0.91 20.75 2.72
CA ASN A 415 -1.53 21.91 2.06
C ASN A 415 -1.11 23.26 2.66
N GLN A 416 -0.19 23.29 3.64
CA GLN A 416 0.39 24.53 4.12
C GLN A 416 1.41 25.09 3.13
N LEU A 417 1.33 26.39 2.84
CA LEU A 417 2.24 27.10 1.93
C LEU A 417 3.73 26.90 2.28
N SER A 418 4.05 26.85 3.57
CA SER A 418 5.41 26.58 4.08
C SER A 418 5.93 25.20 3.69
N VAL A 419 5.07 24.17 3.77
CA VAL A 419 5.40 22.79 3.40
C VAL A 419 5.49 22.65 1.88
N GLN A 420 4.55 23.24 1.14
CA GLN A 420 4.59 23.26 -0.33
C GLN A 420 5.85 23.94 -0.88
N GLN A 421 6.25 25.08 -0.29
CA GLN A 421 7.52 25.76 -0.61
C GLN A 421 8.76 24.96 -0.19
N ALA A 422 8.69 24.23 0.92
CA ALA A 422 9.78 23.38 1.40
C ALA A 422 10.05 22.21 0.44
N LEU A 423 9.00 21.52 -0.02
CA LEU A 423 9.07 20.43 -0.99
C LEU A 423 9.30 20.90 -2.43
N GLY A 424 8.85 22.11 -2.78
CA GLY A 424 8.94 22.64 -4.14
C GLY A 424 7.86 22.08 -5.06
N VAL A 425 6.63 21.94 -4.55
CA VAL A 425 5.50 21.37 -5.28
C VAL A 425 4.59 22.47 -5.86
N PRO A 426 4.28 22.46 -7.18
CA PRO A 426 3.38 23.41 -7.83
C PRO A 426 1.89 23.01 -7.76
N VAL A 427 1.55 21.94 -7.04
CA VAL A 427 0.17 21.45 -6.86
C VAL A 427 -0.20 21.30 -5.39
N ASN A 428 -1.50 21.38 -5.10
CA ASN A 428 -2.10 21.06 -3.82
C ASN A 428 -2.07 19.57 -3.58
N TYR A 429 -2.06 19.17 -2.30
CA TYR A 429 -2.10 17.77 -1.93
C TYR A 429 -3.55 17.26 -1.89
N SER A 430 -3.83 16.22 -2.68
CA SER A 430 -4.99 15.34 -2.57
C SER A 430 -4.50 13.92 -2.33
N GLN A 431 -5.01 13.25 -1.29
CA GLN A 431 -4.58 11.89 -0.95
C GLN A 431 -4.79 10.90 -2.09
N ASP A 432 -5.95 10.98 -2.76
CA ASP A 432 -6.39 10.01 -3.74
C ASP A 432 -6.75 10.65 -5.08
N SER A 433 -6.62 9.87 -6.16
CA SER A 433 -6.86 10.32 -7.53
C SER A 433 -8.02 9.57 -8.18
N MET A 434 -9.20 10.20 -8.18
CA MET A 434 -10.39 9.64 -8.84
C MET A 434 -10.19 9.41 -10.36
N ALA A 435 -9.28 10.17 -10.99
CA ALA A 435 -8.89 9.96 -12.38
C ALA A 435 -8.15 8.63 -12.59
N VAL A 436 -7.19 8.30 -11.72
CA VAL A 436 -6.50 7.00 -11.72
C VAL A 436 -7.50 5.90 -11.39
N PHE A 437 -8.28 6.05 -10.33
CA PHE A 437 -9.24 5.04 -9.92
C PHE A 437 -10.20 4.69 -11.07
N THR A 438 -10.79 5.70 -11.70
CA THR A 438 -11.68 5.53 -12.87
C THR A 438 -10.98 4.80 -14.02
N ALA A 439 -9.72 5.14 -14.31
CA ALA A 439 -8.95 4.53 -15.39
C ALA A 439 -8.73 3.02 -15.18
N PHE A 440 -8.32 2.62 -13.97
CA PHE A 440 -8.08 1.22 -13.59
C PHE A 440 -9.36 0.39 -13.44
N ASN A 441 -10.46 0.99 -12.97
CA ASN A 441 -11.75 0.30 -12.90
C ASN A 441 -12.34 0.06 -14.31
N THR A 442 -12.16 1.01 -15.23
CA THR A 442 -12.64 0.90 -16.62
C THR A 442 -11.96 -0.25 -17.41
N THR A 443 -10.75 -0.66 -17.05
CA THR A 443 -10.03 -1.80 -17.65
C THR A 443 -10.23 -3.12 -16.90
N GLY A 444 -10.82 -3.08 -15.69
CA GLY A 444 -11.04 -4.23 -14.83
C GLY A 444 -9.76 -4.79 -14.20
N ASP A 445 -8.79 -3.94 -13.87
CA ASP A 445 -7.42 -4.38 -13.53
C ASP A 445 -7.32 -5.25 -12.25
N TYR A 446 -8.34 -5.27 -11.38
CA TYR A 446 -8.44 -6.26 -10.32
C TYR A 446 -8.70 -7.69 -10.86
N ALA A 447 -9.58 -7.83 -11.85
CA ALA A 447 -9.98 -9.12 -12.41
C ALA A 447 -8.90 -9.75 -13.30
N ARG A 448 -8.07 -8.92 -13.95
CA ARG A 448 -6.92 -9.32 -14.79
C ARG A 448 -5.94 -10.28 -14.08
N ASP A 449 -5.30 -11.13 -14.88
CA ASP A 449 -4.47 -12.26 -14.43
C ASP A 449 -3.00 -11.90 -14.19
N GLY A 450 -2.12 -12.91 -14.18
CA GLY A 450 -0.66 -12.77 -14.22
C GLY A 450 -0.02 -12.68 -12.84
N ILE A 451 -0.63 -11.94 -11.92
CA ILE A 451 -0.05 -11.54 -10.62
C ILE A 451 0.48 -12.72 -9.77
N ILE A 452 -0.22 -13.87 -9.75
CA ILE A 452 0.25 -15.07 -9.04
C ILE A 452 1.49 -15.67 -9.73
N GLN A 453 1.54 -15.65 -11.06
CA GLN A 453 2.68 -16.10 -11.85
C GLN A 453 3.86 -15.11 -11.76
N ASP A 454 3.60 -13.80 -11.77
CA ASP A 454 4.61 -12.77 -11.52
C ASP A 454 5.32 -13.00 -10.17
N LEU A 455 4.54 -13.31 -9.12
CA LEU A 455 5.09 -13.68 -7.81
C LEU A 455 5.92 -14.97 -7.84
N VAL A 456 5.49 -15.98 -8.60
CA VAL A 456 6.26 -17.23 -8.81
C VAL A 456 7.57 -16.96 -9.54
N ASP A 457 7.56 -16.12 -10.58
CA ASP A 457 8.75 -15.84 -11.38
C ASP A 457 9.74 -14.91 -10.64
N LEU A 458 9.24 -14.08 -9.73
CA LEU A 458 10.05 -13.36 -8.75
C LEU A 458 10.70 -14.31 -7.74
N LEU A 459 9.97 -15.27 -7.17
CA LEU A 459 10.53 -16.30 -6.28
C LEU A 459 11.60 -17.15 -7.01
N ASN A 460 11.34 -17.55 -8.25
CA ASN A 460 12.27 -18.29 -9.10
C ASN A 460 13.54 -17.47 -9.45
N SER A 461 13.40 -16.15 -9.55
CA SER A 461 14.51 -15.20 -9.74
C SER A 461 15.30 -14.90 -8.46
N GLY A 462 14.95 -15.53 -7.33
CA GLY A 462 15.62 -15.33 -6.05
C GLY A 462 15.15 -14.11 -5.25
N VAL A 463 14.02 -13.50 -5.62
CA VAL A 463 13.41 -12.39 -4.88
C VAL A 463 12.66 -12.94 -3.66
N ARG A 464 12.90 -12.35 -2.49
CA ARG A 464 12.12 -12.64 -1.27
C ARG A 464 10.73 -12.02 -1.39
N VAL A 465 9.67 -12.82 -1.43
CA VAL A 465 8.28 -12.37 -1.45
C VAL A 465 7.70 -12.50 -0.04
N ALA A 466 7.31 -11.38 0.55
CA ALA A 466 6.77 -11.33 1.90
C ALA A 466 5.37 -10.74 1.91
N LEU A 467 4.41 -11.57 2.30
CA LEU A 467 2.99 -11.22 2.39
C LEU A 467 2.67 -10.89 3.85
N ILE A 468 2.30 -9.64 4.16
CA ILE A 468 2.18 -9.13 5.53
C ILE A 468 0.74 -8.64 5.73
N TYR A 469 0.00 -9.23 6.65
CA TYR A 469 -1.45 -9.01 6.78
C TYR A 469 -1.86 -8.69 8.23
N GLY A 470 -2.34 -7.48 8.47
CA GLY A 470 -3.04 -7.09 9.70
C GLY A 470 -4.35 -7.84 9.86
N ASP A 471 -4.57 -8.45 11.02
CA ASP A 471 -5.66 -9.40 11.22
C ASP A 471 -7.04 -8.81 11.56
N ARG A 472 -7.15 -7.48 11.62
CA ARG A 472 -8.42 -6.72 11.67
C ARG A 472 -8.88 -6.19 10.33
N ASP A 473 -8.01 -6.11 9.35
CA ASP A 473 -8.39 -5.60 8.04
C ASP A 473 -9.49 -6.46 7.41
N TYR A 474 -10.55 -5.82 6.89
CA TYR A 474 -11.59 -6.52 6.14
C TYR A 474 -11.29 -6.54 4.64
N ILE A 475 -10.95 -5.37 4.06
CA ILE A 475 -10.89 -5.19 2.60
C ILE A 475 -9.73 -5.95 1.96
N CYS A 476 -8.64 -6.18 2.69
CA CYS A 476 -7.60 -7.12 2.29
C CYS A 476 -7.31 -8.09 3.44
N ASN A 477 -8.37 -8.73 3.96
CA ASN A 477 -8.31 -9.64 5.10
C ASN A 477 -7.26 -10.75 5.00
N TRP A 478 -6.70 -11.10 6.16
CA TRP A 478 -5.61 -12.07 6.29
C TRP A 478 -5.96 -13.49 5.82
N LEU A 479 -7.24 -13.88 5.82
CA LEU A 479 -7.67 -15.18 5.28
C LEU A 479 -7.50 -15.24 3.76
N GLY A 480 -7.83 -14.15 3.05
CA GLY A 480 -7.52 -14.00 1.63
C GLY A 480 -6.00 -13.97 1.38
N GLY A 481 -5.24 -13.26 2.20
CA GLY A 481 -3.77 -13.23 2.12
C GLY A 481 -3.12 -14.62 2.31
N GLU A 482 -3.61 -15.40 3.28
CA GLU A 482 -3.19 -16.78 3.51
C GLU A 482 -3.48 -17.63 2.26
N ALA A 483 -4.70 -17.54 1.70
CA ALA A 483 -5.06 -18.27 0.49
C ALA A 483 -4.20 -17.89 -0.72
N ALA A 484 -3.88 -16.61 -0.91
CA ALA A 484 -2.97 -16.14 -1.94
C ALA A 484 -1.55 -16.72 -1.76
N SER A 485 -1.04 -16.80 -0.53
CA SER A 485 0.26 -17.43 -0.26
C SER A 485 0.30 -18.91 -0.64
N PHE A 486 -0.78 -19.66 -0.38
CA PHE A 486 -0.93 -21.06 -0.80
C PHE A 486 -1.12 -21.23 -2.31
N ALA A 487 -1.71 -20.25 -3.00
CA ALA A 487 -1.83 -20.23 -4.46
C ALA A 487 -0.45 -20.01 -5.12
N VAL A 488 0.35 -19.05 -4.64
CA VAL A 488 1.73 -18.82 -5.11
C VAL A 488 2.60 -20.07 -4.87
N ALA A 489 2.56 -20.65 -3.68
CA ALA A 489 3.32 -21.89 -3.39
C ALA A 489 2.89 -23.08 -4.27
N GLY A 490 1.59 -23.18 -4.58
CA GLY A 490 1.07 -24.22 -5.48
C GLY A 490 1.48 -24.02 -6.94
N ALA A 491 1.46 -22.77 -7.42
CA ALA A 491 1.86 -22.40 -8.77
C ALA A 491 3.38 -22.53 -8.99
N ALA A 492 4.20 -22.25 -7.97
CA ALA A 492 5.65 -22.51 -7.99
C ALA A 492 6.00 -24.02 -8.07
N GLY A 493 5.05 -24.91 -7.75
CA GLY A 493 5.15 -26.33 -8.06
C GLY A 493 6.11 -27.13 -7.16
N PRO A 494 6.82 -28.15 -7.70
CA PRO A 494 7.53 -29.14 -6.88
C PRO A 494 8.59 -28.60 -5.92
N SER A 495 9.21 -27.44 -6.22
CA SER A 495 10.19 -26.77 -5.36
C SER A 495 9.56 -26.24 -4.06
N TYR A 496 8.30 -25.80 -4.11
CA TYR A 496 7.58 -25.21 -2.98
C TYR A 496 6.65 -26.19 -2.25
N LEU A 497 6.66 -27.49 -2.59
CA LEU A 497 5.94 -28.52 -1.82
C LEU A 497 6.19 -28.50 -0.29
N PRO A 498 7.39 -28.16 0.23
CA PRO A 498 7.61 -28.02 1.67
C PRO A 498 6.83 -26.88 2.33
N TRP A 499 6.35 -25.88 1.59
CA TRP A 499 5.48 -24.80 2.10
C TRP A 499 4.27 -25.33 2.86
N TYR A 500 3.64 -26.40 2.36
CA TYR A 500 2.47 -27.03 2.99
C TYR A 500 2.80 -27.75 4.30
N ALA A 501 4.08 -28.06 4.55
CA ALA A 501 4.57 -28.67 5.78
C ALA A 501 5.18 -27.67 6.78
N ALA A 502 5.49 -26.44 6.35
CA ALA A 502 5.87 -25.34 7.24
C ALA A 502 4.73 -25.02 8.22
N GLY A 503 5.08 -24.51 9.40
CA GLY A 503 4.14 -24.14 10.47
C GLY A 503 4.30 -22.69 10.90
N TYR A 504 3.25 -22.14 11.53
CA TYR A 504 3.20 -20.77 12.03
C TYR A 504 4.12 -20.56 13.24
N ALA A 505 5.27 -19.96 13.01
CA ALA A 505 6.24 -19.58 14.03
C ALA A 505 5.92 -18.17 14.59
N PRO A 506 6.21 -17.88 15.87
CA PRO A 506 5.93 -16.58 16.48
C PRO A 506 6.85 -15.47 15.95
N ILE A 507 6.29 -14.33 15.56
CA ILE A 507 7.08 -13.15 15.18
C ILE A 507 7.52 -12.44 16.47
N VAL A 508 8.70 -12.81 16.97
CA VAL A 508 9.29 -12.21 18.17
C VAL A 508 9.79 -10.81 17.83
N ALA A 509 9.04 -9.79 18.21
CA ALA A 509 9.37 -8.39 17.96
C ALA A 509 10.47 -7.90 18.92
N ASN A 510 10.31 -8.20 20.21
CA ASN A 510 11.32 -7.96 21.25
C ASN A 510 11.27 -9.05 22.34
N SER A 511 12.12 -8.94 23.37
CA SER A 511 12.23 -9.91 24.46
C SER A 511 10.97 -10.07 25.34
N THR A 512 9.96 -9.23 25.14
CA THR A 512 8.70 -9.21 25.88
C THR A 512 7.45 -9.30 25.01
N TYR A 513 7.56 -9.23 23.68
CA TYR A 513 6.42 -9.11 22.78
C TYR A 513 6.53 -9.97 21.50
N VAL A 514 5.42 -10.64 21.18
CA VAL A 514 5.19 -11.39 19.94
C VAL A 514 4.02 -10.72 19.22
N GLY A 515 4.30 -10.06 18.10
CA GLY A 515 3.30 -9.22 17.40
C GLY A 515 2.49 -9.94 16.32
N GLY A 516 2.69 -11.25 16.15
CA GLY A 516 2.04 -12.03 15.10
C GLY A 516 2.63 -13.43 14.94
N VAL A 517 2.28 -14.11 13.85
CA VAL A 517 2.88 -15.38 13.42
C VAL A 517 3.20 -15.38 11.93
N VAL A 518 4.27 -16.08 11.56
CA VAL A 518 4.74 -16.23 10.18
C VAL A 518 4.81 -17.70 9.77
N ARG A 519 4.32 -17.99 8.56
CA ARG A 519 4.62 -19.20 7.78
C ARG A 519 5.65 -18.81 6.73
N GLU A 520 6.79 -19.50 6.68
CA GLU A 520 7.92 -19.17 5.83
C GLU A 520 8.53 -20.46 5.26
N PHE A 521 8.77 -20.50 3.95
CA PHE A 521 9.59 -21.53 3.32
C PHE A 521 10.36 -20.93 2.13
N GLY A 522 11.67 -21.14 2.13
CA GLY A 522 12.57 -20.57 1.13
C GLY A 522 12.48 -19.04 1.09
N ASN A 523 12.19 -18.49 -0.09
CA ASN A 523 12.02 -17.05 -0.31
C ASN A 523 10.57 -16.55 -0.13
N LEU A 524 9.60 -17.42 0.17
CA LEU A 524 8.20 -17.03 0.38
C LEU A 524 7.88 -16.97 1.87
N SER A 525 7.16 -15.92 2.29
CA SER A 525 6.59 -15.82 3.63
C SER A 525 5.19 -15.21 3.64
N PHE A 526 4.39 -15.63 4.63
CA PHE A 526 3.08 -15.06 4.97
C PHE A 526 3.02 -14.81 6.47
N SER A 527 2.82 -13.54 6.85
CA SER A 527 2.78 -13.06 8.23
C SER A 527 1.38 -12.54 8.57
N ARG A 528 0.73 -13.10 9.59
CA ARG A 528 -0.47 -12.54 10.21
C ARG A 528 -0.06 -11.71 11.42
N ILE A 529 -0.42 -10.43 11.42
CA ILE A 529 -0.06 -9.46 12.45
C ILE A 529 -1.26 -9.21 13.36
N TYR A 530 -1.05 -9.34 14.67
CA TYR A 530 -2.12 -9.22 15.66
C TYR A 530 -2.44 -7.77 15.97
N ASP A 531 -3.71 -7.48 16.24
CA ASP A 531 -4.21 -6.15 16.62
C ASP A 531 -3.95 -5.03 15.59
N ALA A 532 -3.80 -5.39 14.31
CA ALA A 532 -3.53 -4.46 13.21
C ALA A 532 -4.64 -4.45 12.14
N GLY A 533 -5.08 -3.25 11.75
CA GLY A 533 -5.88 -3.02 10.55
C GLY A 533 -5.04 -2.96 9.27
N HIS A 534 -5.60 -2.34 8.23
CA HIS A 534 -5.03 -2.25 6.88
C HIS A 534 -3.61 -1.64 6.86
N LEU A 535 -3.46 -0.46 7.48
CA LEU A 535 -2.19 0.29 7.54
C LEU A 535 -1.26 -0.29 8.64
N VAL A 536 -0.86 -1.55 8.52
CA VAL A 536 -0.18 -2.36 9.56
C VAL A 536 0.91 -1.62 10.33
N PRO A 537 1.84 -0.86 9.71
CA PRO A 537 2.92 -0.22 10.45
C PRO A 537 2.45 0.92 11.36
N ALA A 538 1.27 1.50 11.12
CA ALA A 538 0.66 2.46 12.04
C ALA A 538 0.13 1.78 13.32
N TYR A 539 -0.52 0.61 13.18
CA TYR A 539 -1.04 -0.17 14.31
C TYR A 539 0.07 -0.85 15.12
N GLN A 540 1.05 -1.42 14.42
CA GLN A 540 2.06 -2.34 14.98
C GLN A 540 3.49 -1.94 14.57
N PRO A 541 3.94 -0.70 14.89
CA PRO A 541 5.17 -0.12 14.33
C PRO A 541 6.45 -0.92 14.62
N GLU A 542 6.63 -1.41 15.85
CA GLU A 542 7.79 -2.23 16.21
C GLU A 542 7.80 -3.58 15.48
N THR A 543 6.65 -4.26 15.44
CA THR A 543 6.47 -5.54 14.75
C THR A 543 6.69 -5.39 13.25
N ALA A 544 6.09 -4.37 12.63
CA ALA A 544 6.21 -4.09 11.20
C ALA A 544 7.65 -3.74 10.81
N PHE A 545 8.34 -2.88 11.57
CA PHE A 545 9.76 -2.60 11.37
C PHE A 545 10.61 -3.87 11.49
N THR A 546 10.34 -4.72 12.49
CA THR A 546 11.10 -5.95 12.74
C THR A 546 10.96 -6.95 11.59
N ILE A 547 9.76 -7.09 11.01
CA ILE A 547 9.52 -7.91 9.83
C ILE A 547 10.24 -7.31 8.62
N PHE A 548 10.08 -6.01 8.39
CA PHE A 548 10.74 -5.27 7.32
C PHE A 548 12.27 -5.42 7.34
N SER A 549 12.92 -5.22 8.49
CA SER A 549 14.38 -5.35 8.61
C SER A 549 14.83 -6.77 8.30
N ARG A 550 14.15 -7.79 8.84
CA ARG A 550 14.44 -9.21 8.57
C ARG A 550 14.29 -9.56 7.08
N ILE A 551 13.26 -9.04 6.41
CA ILE A 551 13.04 -9.22 4.96
C ILE A 551 14.19 -8.63 4.14
N ILE A 552 14.65 -7.40 4.43
CA ILE A 552 15.73 -6.79 3.64
C ILE A 552 17.09 -7.43 3.94
N GLU A 553 17.35 -7.78 5.21
CA GLU A 553 18.60 -8.40 5.69
C GLU A 553 18.74 -9.87 5.24
N GLY A 554 17.64 -10.64 5.16
CA GLY A 554 17.65 -12.05 4.76
C GLY A 554 17.80 -13.05 5.90
N THR A 555 17.35 -12.66 7.09
CA THR A 555 17.17 -13.53 8.25
C THR A 555 15.75 -14.07 8.32
N ASP A 556 15.50 -15.16 9.05
CA ASP A 556 14.13 -15.66 9.25
C ASP A 556 13.23 -14.60 9.92
N ILE A 557 11.96 -14.54 9.54
CA ILE A 557 11.04 -13.49 9.99
C ILE A 557 10.57 -13.72 11.44
N SER A 558 10.65 -14.96 11.94
CA SER A 558 10.23 -15.35 13.29
C SER A 558 11.17 -14.81 14.39
N MET A 559 12.48 -15.06 14.28
CA MET A 559 13.48 -14.69 15.29
C MET A 559 14.57 -13.73 14.80
N GLY A 560 14.78 -13.60 13.49
CA GLY A 560 15.88 -12.79 12.93
C GLY A 560 17.24 -13.48 13.01
N MET A 561 17.27 -14.81 12.93
CA MET A 561 18.50 -15.60 12.86
C MET A 561 18.95 -15.75 11.40
N PRO A 562 20.26 -15.96 11.15
CA PRO A 562 20.74 -16.28 9.81
C PRO A 562 20.10 -17.58 9.28
N ALA A 563 19.43 -17.48 8.13
CA ALA A 563 18.70 -18.58 7.50
C ALA A 563 19.21 -18.82 6.08
N ASP A 564 19.30 -20.08 5.67
CA ASP A 564 19.46 -20.43 4.25
C ASP A 564 18.09 -20.36 3.57
N LEU A 565 17.76 -19.22 2.96
CA LEU A 565 16.49 -19.00 2.27
C LEU A 565 16.33 -19.82 0.97
N SER A 566 17.24 -20.77 0.68
CA SER A 566 17.00 -21.83 -0.30
C SER A 566 16.42 -23.13 0.31
N THR A 567 16.51 -23.32 1.62
CA THR A 567 16.05 -24.54 2.32
C THR A 567 15.31 -24.32 3.65
N TYR A 568 15.30 -23.10 4.19
CA TYR A 568 14.65 -22.76 5.47
C TYR A 568 13.13 -23.03 5.43
N SER A 569 12.59 -23.48 6.56
CA SER A 569 11.17 -23.76 6.76
C SER A 569 10.79 -23.42 8.21
N SER A 570 9.73 -22.63 8.41
CA SER A 570 9.27 -22.25 9.74
C SER A 570 8.60 -23.42 10.47
N PHE A 571 8.79 -23.49 11.80
CA PHE A 571 8.24 -24.54 12.65
C PHE A 571 7.22 -23.98 13.65
N GLY A 572 6.04 -24.59 13.70
CA GLY A 572 4.93 -24.19 14.56
C GLY A 572 3.63 -24.91 14.20
N ASP A 573 2.49 -24.37 14.60
CA ASP A 573 1.17 -24.96 14.30
C ASP A 573 0.80 -24.83 12.81
N ALA A 574 0.05 -25.79 12.27
CA ALA A 574 -0.35 -25.75 10.87
C ALA A 574 -1.29 -24.58 10.53
N ASN A 575 -2.10 -24.13 11.49
CA ASN A 575 -3.13 -23.09 11.28
C ASN A 575 -2.94 -21.94 12.27
N SER A 576 -3.10 -20.70 11.81
CA SER A 576 -3.07 -19.52 12.69
C SER A 576 -4.36 -19.41 13.50
N SER A 577 -4.41 -20.07 14.66
CA SER A 577 -5.61 -20.26 15.48
C SER A 577 -5.87 -19.18 16.54
N TYR A 578 -4.98 -18.18 16.67
CA TYR A 578 -5.08 -17.16 17.71
C TYR A 578 -6.33 -16.28 17.54
N GLN A 579 -6.96 -15.94 18.68
CA GLN A 579 -8.20 -15.16 18.77
C GLN A 579 -7.94 -13.93 19.64
N ASN A 580 -8.36 -12.78 19.16
CA ASN A 580 -8.15 -11.48 19.80
C ASN A 580 -9.44 -10.97 20.46
N VAL A 581 -9.34 -9.87 21.19
CA VAL A 581 -10.51 -9.15 21.74
C VAL A 581 -10.63 -7.82 21.01
N ALA A 582 -11.79 -7.54 20.43
CA ALA A 582 -12.04 -6.27 19.76
C ALA A 582 -11.93 -5.11 20.77
N PRO A 583 -11.19 -4.03 20.46
CA PRO A 583 -11.24 -2.81 21.26
C PRO A 583 -12.64 -2.18 21.22
N PRO A 584 -12.93 -1.23 22.13
CA PRO A 584 -14.06 -0.32 21.93
C PRO A 584 -13.96 0.40 20.58
N MET A 585 -15.11 0.75 20.01
CA MET A 585 -15.15 1.68 18.88
C MET A 585 -14.73 3.07 19.34
N ALA A 586 -13.88 3.75 18.56
CA ALA A 586 -13.53 5.14 18.75
C ALA A 586 -14.59 6.10 18.17
N GLU A 587 -14.63 7.34 18.66
CA GLU A 587 -15.51 8.38 18.12
C GLU A 587 -14.91 9.08 16.89
N PRO A 588 -15.70 9.44 15.86
CA PRO A 588 -15.18 10.03 14.62
C PRO A 588 -14.51 11.39 14.80
N THR A 589 -13.28 11.53 14.29
CA THR A 589 -12.54 12.80 14.24
C THR A 589 -12.73 13.44 12.87
N CYS A 590 -13.53 14.51 12.78
CA CYS A 590 -13.87 15.16 11.52
C CYS A 590 -12.73 16.07 11.01
N TYR A 591 -12.06 15.65 9.93
CA TYR A 591 -11.01 16.41 9.24
C TYR A 591 -11.59 17.18 8.05
N LEU A 592 -11.34 18.50 7.99
CA LEU A 592 -11.86 19.42 6.96
C LEU A 592 -11.41 19.10 5.52
N ARG A 593 -10.41 18.23 5.33
CA ARG A 593 -9.91 17.78 4.02
C ARG A 593 -10.23 16.31 3.70
N ALA A 594 -11.06 15.68 4.52
CA ALA A 594 -11.55 14.31 4.37
C ALA A 594 -12.99 14.21 4.93
N VAL A 595 -13.82 15.21 4.61
CA VAL A 595 -15.14 15.38 5.17
C VAL A 595 -16.05 14.19 4.87
N ASN A 596 -15.94 13.55 3.70
CA ASN A 596 -16.85 12.46 3.39
C ASN A 596 -16.64 11.21 4.24
N THR A 597 -15.40 10.85 4.54
CA THR A 597 -15.00 9.61 5.23
C THR A 597 -14.71 9.79 6.73
N THR A 598 -14.55 11.02 7.22
CA THR A 598 -14.18 11.27 8.63
C THR A 598 -15.24 12.04 9.43
N CYS A 599 -16.17 12.73 8.78
CA CYS A 599 -17.22 13.51 9.45
C CYS A 599 -18.58 12.78 9.43
N ASN A 600 -19.22 12.69 10.58
CA ASN A 600 -20.59 12.19 10.70
C ASN A 600 -21.62 13.22 10.18
N THR A 601 -22.90 12.84 10.10
CA THR A 601 -23.98 13.69 9.57
C THR A 601 -24.10 15.04 10.28
N ASP A 602 -23.94 15.08 11.61
CA ASP A 602 -24.10 16.31 12.38
C ASP A 602 -22.86 17.20 12.25
N GLN A 603 -21.65 16.62 12.20
CA GLN A 603 -20.41 17.32 11.85
C GLN A 603 -20.48 17.92 10.43
N LYS A 604 -21.00 17.17 9.43
CA LYS A 604 -21.25 17.70 8.07
C LYS A 604 -22.26 18.85 8.08
N ASN A 605 -23.33 18.75 8.89
CA ASN A 605 -24.29 19.84 9.09
C ASN A 605 -23.63 21.08 9.75
N MET A 606 -22.73 20.90 10.71
CA MET A 606 -21.99 22.00 11.35
C MET A 606 -21.11 22.74 10.35
N LEU A 607 -20.33 22.01 9.55
CA LEU A 607 -19.49 22.57 8.48
C LEU A 607 -20.32 23.38 7.47
N ALA A 608 -21.46 22.85 7.04
CA ALA A 608 -22.34 23.53 6.08
C ALA A 608 -23.01 24.80 6.64
N ASN A 609 -23.25 24.86 7.96
CA ASN A 609 -23.97 25.96 8.61
C ASN A 609 -23.08 26.95 9.38
N ASN A 610 -21.75 26.86 9.27
CA ASN A 610 -20.79 27.69 10.03
C ASN A 610 -21.00 27.55 11.56
N VAL A 611 -21.06 26.30 12.05
CA VAL A 611 -21.16 25.94 13.47
C VAL A 611 -19.91 25.15 13.89
N GLY A 612 -19.55 25.22 15.16
CA GLY A 612 -18.28 24.68 15.68
C GLY A 612 -17.09 25.59 15.39
N VAL A 613 -15.88 25.06 15.60
CA VAL A 613 -14.62 25.73 15.29
C VAL A 613 -13.66 24.77 14.58
N ILE A 614 -12.93 25.28 13.58
CA ILE A 614 -11.83 24.55 12.96
C ILE A 614 -10.53 24.94 13.64
N ILE A 615 -9.80 23.96 14.17
CA ILE A 615 -8.44 24.13 14.68
C ILE A 615 -7.55 23.10 14.00
N ASN A 616 -6.45 23.55 13.38
CA ASN A 616 -5.46 22.70 12.70
C ASN A 616 -6.02 21.72 11.64
N GLY A 617 -7.17 22.04 11.04
CA GLY A 617 -7.85 21.21 10.05
C GLY A 617 -8.88 20.22 10.63
N VAL A 618 -9.10 20.21 11.94
CA VAL A 618 -10.08 19.37 12.66
C VAL A 618 -11.24 20.23 13.16
N LEU A 619 -12.47 19.68 13.10
CA LEU A 619 -13.68 20.30 13.64
C LEU A 619 -13.89 19.94 15.13
N TYR A 620 -14.21 20.95 15.93
CA TYR A 620 -14.63 20.84 17.34
C TYR A 620 -15.98 21.56 17.56
N ASP A 621 -16.72 21.17 18.60
CA ASP A 621 -17.99 21.82 18.98
C ASP A 621 -17.75 23.22 19.57
N ASP A 622 -16.77 23.35 20.48
CA ASP A 622 -16.27 24.62 21.02
C ASP A 622 -14.73 24.66 21.04
N ALA A 623 -14.14 25.86 21.12
CA ALA A 623 -12.69 26.04 21.24
C ALA A 623 -12.11 25.54 22.56
N ALA A 624 -12.94 25.25 23.58
CA ALA A 624 -12.54 24.63 24.83
C ALA A 624 -12.31 23.11 24.74
N ASP A 625 -12.84 22.43 23.70
CA ASP A 625 -12.68 20.99 23.52
C ASP A 625 -11.26 20.64 23.02
N TRP A 626 -10.67 21.52 22.21
CA TRP A 626 -9.28 21.43 21.78
C TRP A 626 -8.32 21.58 22.97
N GLN A 627 -7.52 20.55 23.24
CA GLN A 627 -6.52 20.56 24.30
C GLN A 627 -5.15 20.97 23.76
N PRO A 628 -4.43 21.90 24.41
CA PRO A 628 -3.07 22.24 24.02
C PRO A 628 -2.13 21.01 23.99
N PRO A 629 -1.27 20.86 22.96
CA PRO A 629 -0.36 19.72 22.86
C PRO A 629 0.64 19.62 24.02
N ASP A 630 1.11 18.40 24.28
CA ASP A 630 2.08 18.15 25.35
C ASP A 630 3.38 18.97 25.14
N PRO A 631 3.91 19.68 26.15
CA PRO A 631 5.13 20.47 26.02
C PRO A 631 6.35 19.67 25.52
N GLY A 632 6.46 18.39 25.87
CA GLY A 632 7.46 17.49 25.32
C GLY A 632 7.31 17.35 23.80
N ILE A 633 6.11 17.05 23.31
CA ILE A 633 5.81 16.99 21.86
C ILE A 633 6.16 18.31 21.18
N THR A 634 5.76 19.46 21.73
CA THR A 634 6.06 20.76 21.09
C THR A 634 7.56 21.09 21.05
N THR A 635 8.37 20.63 22.03
CA THR A 635 9.83 20.81 21.99
C THR A 635 10.56 19.83 21.04
N MET A 636 9.96 18.66 20.78
CA MET A 636 10.47 17.66 19.83
C MET A 636 9.94 17.88 18.39
N ALA A 637 9.01 18.79 18.20
CA ALA A 637 8.41 19.08 16.89
C ALA A 637 9.25 20.09 16.10
N GLY A 638 9.58 19.73 14.86
CA GLY A 638 10.08 20.64 13.85
C GLY A 638 8.96 21.22 12.98
N SER A 639 9.24 22.34 12.32
CA SER A 639 8.42 22.89 11.24
C SER A 639 9.33 23.31 10.07
N PRO A 640 8.82 23.60 8.85
CA PRO A 640 9.68 23.78 7.68
C PRO A 640 10.74 24.89 7.85
N GLY A 641 12.01 24.51 7.89
CA GLY A 641 13.15 25.42 8.12
C GLY A 641 13.46 25.70 9.59
N THR A 642 12.69 25.15 10.52
CA THR A 642 12.90 25.26 11.98
C THR A 642 13.02 23.85 12.57
N PRO A 643 14.25 23.35 12.80
CA PRO A 643 14.47 22.05 13.43
C PRO A 643 13.93 22.04 14.88
N PRO A 644 13.66 20.85 15.45
CA PRO A 644 13.16 20.72 16.82
C PRO A 644 14.14 21.29 17.86
N VAL A 645 13.62 21.75 18.99
CA VAL A 645 14.41 22.32 20.09
C VAL A 645 15.13 21.23 20.89
N SER A 646 14.67 19.99 20.81
CA SER A 646 15.34 18.83 21.40
C SER A 646 15.09 17.56 20.57
N ILE A 647 16.14 16.75 20.42
CA ILE A 647 16.14 15.51 19.65
C ILE A 647 16.20 14.32 20.63
N VAL A 648 15.39 13.29 20.39
CA VAL A 648 15.39 12.07 21.21
C VAL A 648 16.63 11.23 20.91
N THR A 649 17.70 11.42 21.68
CA THR A 649 18.88 10.55 21.63
C THR A 649 18.64 9.24 22.38
N GLY A 650 17.80 8.37 21.82
CA GLY A 650 17.77 6.96 22.20
C GLY A 650 19.15 6.32 21.95
N PRO A 651 19.64 5.42 22.82
CA PRO A 651 20.91 4.74 22.57
C PRO A 651 20.80 3.89 21.29
N PRO A 652 21.77 3.94 20.37
CA PRO A 652 21.74 3.09 19.18
C PRO A 652 21.84 1.63 19.61
N MET A 653 20.88 0.79 19.18
CA MET A 653 21.06 -0.65 19.27
C MET A 653 22.23 -1.04 18.37
N THR A 654 23.35 -1.45 18.98
CA THR A 654 24.53 -1.89 18.26
C THR A 654 24.22 -3.15 17.46
N VAL A 655 24.15 -3.02 16.14
CA VAL A 655 24.17 -4.14 15.19
C VAL A 655 25.45 -4.93 15.46
N THR A 656 25.32 -5.99 16.25
CA THR A 656 26.47 -6.72 16.80
C THR A 656 26.86 -7.78 15.79
N SER A 657 27.72 -7.40 14.85
CA SER A 657 28.33 -8.33 13.90
C SER A 657 29.13 -9.38 14.66
N MET A 658 28.56 -10.58 14.82
CA MET A 658 29.25 -11.72 15.43
C MET A 658 30.31 -12.27 14.48
N THR A 659 31.46 -11.59 14.43
CA THR A 659 32.66 -12.09 13.77
C THR A 659 33.11 -13.38 14.44
N GLN A 660 32.96 -14.50 13.74
CA GLN A 660 33.50 -15.78 14.18
C GLN A 660 35.01 -15.62 14.43
N THR A 661 35.45 -15.92 15.65
CA THR A 661 36.86 -15.95 16.01
C THR A 661 37.24 -17.38 16.36
N GLU A 662 38.06 -18.02 15.53
CA GLU A 662 38.50 -19.40 15.75
C GLU A 662 39.39 -19.52 17.00
N GLY A 663 38.81 -19.96 18.12
CA GLY A 663 39.52 -20.21 19.37
C GLY A 663 40.17 -21.60 19.39
N GLN A 664 41.39 -21.73 18.88
CA GLN A 664 42.17 -22.96 19.04
C GLN A 664 42.51 -23.26 20.52
N THR A 665 42.74 -24.54 20.80
CA THR A 665 42.94 -25.08 22.15
C THR A 665 44.25 -24.61 22.81
N SER A 666 44.25 -24.41 24.14
CA SER A 666 44.93 -25.36 25.05
C SER A 666 45.06 -24.92 26.53
N ASN A 667 44.90 -25.93 27.42
CA ASN A 667 45.72 -26.23 28.59
C ASN A 667 45.73 -25.39 29.91
N LEU A 668 45.44 -26.13 31.00
CA LEU A 668 46.03 -26.06 32.37
C LEU A 668 45.57 -24.89 33.29
N ASN A 669 45.40 -25.04 34.63
CA ASN A 669 45.55 -26.23 35.48
C ASN A 669 44.73 -26.20 36.81
N THR A 670 44.39 -27.40 37.31
CA THR A 670 44.17 -27.82 38.73
C THR A 670 43.69 -26.82 39.82
N THR A 671 42.61 -27.19 40.54
CA THR A 671 42.75 -27.88 41.86
C THR A 671 41.51 -28.68 42.31
N SER A 672 41.79 -29.78 43.02
CA SER A 672 40.96 -30.64 43.91
C SER A 672 39.88 -29.92 44.75
N THR A 673 38.77 -30.53 45.22
CA THR A 673 38.54 -31.85 45.89
C THR A 673 37.05 -32.28 45.80
N THR A 674 36.53 -33.51 46.01
CA THR A 674 36.97 -34.94 46.09
C THR A 674 35.71 -35.85 46.18
N THR A 675 35.81 -37.14 45.78
CA THR A 675 34.93 -38.31 46.15
C THR A 675 33.42 -38.26 45.80
N SER A 676 32.75 -39.36 45.39
CA SER A 676 33.18 -40.74 45.09
C SER A 676 32.09 -41.58 44.38
N THR A 677 32.48 -42.43 43.41
CA THR A 677 31.94 -43.79 43.08
C THR A 677 30.42 -43.98 42.78
N ARG A 678 29.96 -44.88 41.88
CA ARG A 678 30.59 -45.93 41.04
C ARG A 678 29.56 -46.45 40.01
N ASN A 679 30.03 -47.02 38.89
CA ASN A 679 29.37 -48.05 38.05
C ASN A 679 28.03 -47.67 37.34
N SER A 680 27.63 -48.27 36.21
CA SER A 680 28.32 -49.03 35.13
C SER A 680 27.37 -49.25 33.92
N LEU A 681 27.93 -49.70 32.79
CA LEU A 681 27.44 -50.70 31.81
C LEU A 681 26.03 -51.33 32.03
N SER A 682 25.23 -51.74 31.03
CA SER A 682 25.24 -51.60 29.54
C SER A 682 24.01 -52.32 28.93
N ASP A 683 23.64 -51.99 27.68
CA ASP A 683 22.82 -52.76 26.71
C ASP A 683 21.33 -53.17 26.94
N ALA A 684 20.53 -52.85 25.91
CA ALA A 684 19.44 -53.59 25.24
C ALA A 684 18.46 -54.55 25.99
N GLY A 685 17.14 -54.43 25.70
CA GLY A 685 16.14 -55.46 26.05
C GLY A 685 14.67 -55.14 25.76
N THR A 686 14.13 -55.72 24.69
CA THR A 686 12.76 -55.62 24.13
C THR A 686 11.53 -55.97 25.02
N ARG A 687 10.42 -55.21 24.80
CA ARG A 687 8.98 -55.62 24.64
C ARG A 687 8.03 -56.05 25.80
N GLU A 688 6.79 -55.53 25.65
CA GLU A 688 5.44 -56.12 25.86
C GLU A 688 4.67 -56.11 27.23
N HIS A 689 3.46 -55.51 27.18
CA HIS A 689 2.16 -55.82 27.87
C HIS A 689 2.10 -55.93 29.43
N THR A 690 1.04 -55.60 30.19
CA THR A 690 -0.33 -55.00 30.05
C THR A 690 -0.82 -54.53 31.47
N THR A 691 -2.02 -54.02 31.84
CA THR A 691 -3.41 -54.04 31.30
C THR A 691 -4.30 -52.97 31.98
N GLY A 692 -5.38 -52.50 31.31
CA GLY A 692 -6.62 -52.00 31.96
C GLY A 692 -6.76 -50.48 32.19
N GLN A 693 -7.97 -49.87 32.19
CA GLN A 693 -9.28 -50.34 31.69
C GLN A 693 -10.23 -49.14 31.41
N GLN A 694 -11.26 -49.35 30.57
CA GLN A 694 -12.22 -48.37 29.98
C GLN A 694 -13.60 -48.39 30.71
N PRO A 695 -14.71 -47.75 30.24
CA PRO A 695 -14.99 -46.70 29.21
C PRO A 695 -15.73 -45.48 29.88
N PRO A 696 -16.88 -44.86 29.45
CA PRO A 696 -17.55 -44.66 28.13
C PRO A 696 -18.11 -43.23 27.82
N THR A 697 -18.53 -43.01 26.56
CA THR A 697 -19.60 -42.09 26.04
C THR A 697 -19.49 -40.54 26.23
N SER A 698 -19.86 -39.68 25.25
CA SER A 698 -20.42 -39.89 23.89
C SER A 698 -20.16 -38.71 22.93
N LEU A 699 -20.12 -38.98 21.61
CA LEU A 699 -20.04 -38.00 20.50
C LEU A 699 -21.44 -37.54 20.02
N PRO A 700 -21.54 -36.46 19.20
CA PRO A 700 -21.43 -36.58 17.72
C PRO A 700 -20.36 -35.62 17.14
N THR A 701 -19.40 -36.02 16.29
CA THR A 701 -19.46 -36.48 14.87
C THR A 701 -19.99 -35.45 13.86
N GLY A 702 -19.09 -34.93 13.01
CA GLY A 702 -19.41 -33.99 11.91
C GLY A 702 -18.21 -33.69 10.98
N VAL A 703 -17.44 -34.71 10.59
CA VAL A 703 -16.26 -34.54 9.70
C VAL A 703 -16.63 -34.94 8.27
N PHE A 704 -16.30 -34.09 7.29
CA PHE A 704 -16.26 -34.46 5.88
C PHE A 704 -14.82 -34.45 5.37
N THR A 705 -14.42 -35.56 4.74
CA THR A 705 -13.09 -35.78 4.17
C THR A 705 -13.02 -35.32 2.72
N ALA A 706 -11.91 -34.69 2.32
CA ALA A 706 -11.64 -34.34 0.92
C ALA A 706 -11.54 -35.59 0.02
N THR A 707 -11.99 -35.48 -1.24
CA THR A 707 -11.94 -36.56 -2.23
C THR A 707 -11.34 -36.12 -3.57
N THR A 708 -10.10 -36.54 -3.80
CA THR A 708 -9.54 -36.99 -5.10
C THR A 708 -9.72 -36.13 -6.34
N ILE A 709 -8.63 -35.47 -6.77
CA ILE A 709 -8.42 -35.00 -8.15
C ILE A 709 -8.08 -36.21 -9.05
N PRO A 710 -8.71 -36.39 -10.22
CA PRO A 710 -8.28 -37.37 -11.24
C PRO A 710 -7.19 -36.79 -12.17
N PRO A 711 -6.15 -37.56 -12.53
CA PRO A 711 -5.07 -37.06 -13.39
C PRO A 711 -5.42 -37.15 -14.89
N THR A 712 -5.00 -36.15 -15.66
CA THR A 712 -4.98 -36.20 -17.14
C THR A 712 -3.54 -36.42 -17.65
N SER A 713 -3.37 -37.35 -18.59
CA SER A 713 -2.05 -37.83 -19.02
C SER A 713 -1.47 -37.04 -20.19
N ALA A 714 -0.17 -36.76 -20.14
CA ALA A 714 0.58 -36.24 -21.27
C ALA A 714 0.61 -37.25 -22.45
N ALA A 715 0.44 -36.75 -23.68
CA ALA A 715 0.65 -37.50 -24.92
C ALA A 715 1.25 -36.55 -25.97
N SER A 716 2.21 -37.05 -26.76
CA SER A 716 3.07 -36.20 -27.60
C SER A 716 2.94 -36.47 -29.09
N ARG A 717 2.89 -35.38 -29.88
CA ARG A 717 3.31 -35.23 -31.29
C ARG A 717 2.89 -36.32 -32.31
N ASN A 718 2.05 -35.95 -33.31
CA ASN A 718 2.57 -35.56 -34.64
C ASN A 718 1.51 -35.27 -35.73
N ALA A 719 1.68 -34.10 -36.36
CA ALA A 719 1.75 -33.87 -37.81
C ALA A 719 0.52 -34.00 -38.77
N THR A 720 0.63 -33.15 -39.82
CA THR A 720 -0.06 -33.11 -41.12
C THR A 720 -1.45 -32.48 -41.23
N ALA A 721 -1.62 -31.70 -42.30
CA ALA A 721 -2.70 -30.75 -42.54
C ALA A 721 -3.59 -31.17 -43.72
N SER A 722 -4.80 -30.59 -43.79
CA SER A 722 -5.36 -30.05 -45.05
C SER A 722 -6.51 -29.09 -44.73
N ALA A 723 -7.00 -28.34 -45.71
CA ALA A 723 -8.00 -27.28 -45.53
C ALA A 723 -9.20 -27.45 -46.47
N SER A 724 -10.41 -27.02 -46.05
CA SER A 724 -11.45 -26.55 -46.98
C SER A 724 -12.62 -25.81 -46.31
N ASN A 725 -12.76 -24.53 -46.70
CA ASN A 725 -13.97 -23.75 -47.03
C ASN A 725 -15.36 -24.03 -46.39
N ALA A 726 -15.94 -22.93 -45.88
CA ALA A 726 -17.35 -22.49 -46.01
C ALA A 726 -18.47 -23.33 -45.33
N ALA A 727 -19.64 -22.77 -44.97
CA ALA A 727 -20.25 -21.48 -45.30
C ALA A 727 -21.21 -20.97 -44.19
N SER A 728 -21.55 -19.67 -44.20
CA SER A 728 -22.75 -19.14 -43.51
C SER A 728 -24.04 -19.52 -44.24
N PRO A 729 -25.21 -19.41 -43.58
CA PRO A 729 -26.13 -18.35 -44.02
C PRO A 729 -26.82 -17.58 -42.88
N CYS A 730 -27.31 -16.38 -43.20
CA CYS A 730 -27.99 -15.47 -42.26
C CYS A 730 -29.50 -15.77 -42.12
N PHE A 731 -30.10 -15.32 -41.01
CA PHE A 731 -31.55 -15.02 -40.95
C PHE A 731 -31.84 -13.79 -40.07
N HIS A 732 -32.39 -12.74 -40.68
CA HIS A 732 -33.32 -11.81 -40.04
C HIS A 732 -34.77 -12.35 -40.26
N SER A 733 -35.85 -11.91 -39.61
CA SER A 733 -36.12 -10.59 -39.01
C SER A 733 -37.20 -10.59 -37.90
N ASN A 734 -37.13 -9.56 -37.06
CA ASN A 734 -38.18 -8.86 -36.30
C ASN A 734 -39.60 -9.47 -36.16
N VAL A 735 -40.06 -9.62 -34.91
CA VAL A 735 -41.44 -9.28 -34.50
C VAL A 735 -41.41 -8.51 -33.16
N PHE A 736 -42.08 -7.36 -33.10
CA PHE A 736 -42.32 -6.62 -31.85
C PHE A 736 -43.31 -7.37 -30.95
N ARG A 737 -43.06 -7.42 -29.64
CA ARG A 737 -44.15 -7.49 -28.66
C ARG A 737 -43.82 -6.74 -27.37
N SER A 738 -44.71 -5.82 -27.01
CA SER A 738 -44.68 -5.12 -25.73
C SER A 738 -45.18 -6.03 -24.60
N LEU A 739 -44.51 -5.95 -23.45
CA LEU A 739 -45.03 -6.41 -22.16
C LEU A 739 -44.91 -5.27 -21.15
N SER A 740 -45.85 -5.22 -20.21
CA SER A 740 -46.12 -4.07 -19.35
C SER A 740 -45.15 -3.97 -18.17
N LEU A 741 -44.71 -2.76 -17.84
CA LEU A 741 -44.14 -2.47 -16.52
C LEU A 741 -45.22 -2.68 -15.44
N SER A 742 -44.96 -3.59 -14.50
CA SER A 742 -45.49 -3.51 -13.14
C SER A 742 -44.34 -3.13 -12.20
N ARG A 743 -44.65 -2.39 -11.12
CA ARG A 743 -43.66 -2.00 -10.12
C ARG A 743 -43.13 -3.25 -9.39
N ASP A 744 -41.82 -3.37 -9.24
CA ASP A 744 -41.12 -3.32 -7.95
C ASP A 744 -39.63 -3.70 -8.09
N THR A 745 -38.84 -2.77 -8.62
CA THR A 745 -37.36 -2.83 -8.66
C THR A 745 -36.78 -1.50 -8.20
N ARG A 746 -36.62 -1.35 -6.88
CA ARG A 746 -35.96 -0.19 -6.24
C ARG A 746 -34.80 -0.45 -5.26
N PRO A 747 -34.41 -1.69 -4.86
CA PRO A 747 -33.19 -1.87 -4.07
C PRO A 747 -31.92 -1.86 -4.94
N THR A 748 -32.01 -2.29 -6.21
CA THR A 748 -30.84 -2.54 -7.07
C THR A 748 -30.04 -1.30 -7.42
N VAL A 749 -30.69 -0.16 -7.69
CA VAL A 749 -29.98 1.09 -8.03
C VAL A 749 -29.29 1.70 -6.80
N ALA A 750 -29.87 1.54 -5.60
CA ALA A 750 -29.26 2.01 -4.36
C ALA A 750 -28.05 1.15 -3.97
N ALA A 751 -28.14 -0.18 -4.10
CA ALA A 751 -26.99 -1.06 -3.89
C ALA A 751 -25.87 -0.79 -4.90
N PHE A 752 -26.20 -0.62 -6.19
CA PHE A 752 -25.23 -0.31 -7.24
C PHE A 752 -24.48 1.01 -6.97
N LEU A 753 -25.21 2.07 -6.60
CA LEU A 753 -24.61 3.35 -6.21
C LEU A 753 -23.82 3.26 -4.90
N TYR A 754 -24.21 2.44 -3.92
CA TYR A 754 -23.46 2.33 -2.65
C TYR A 754 -22.21 1.44 -2.75
N LEU A 755 -22.17 0.51 -3.71
CA LEU A 755 -21.00 -0.35 -3.96
C LEU A 755 -19.97 0.31 -4.87
N ILE A 756 -20.41 1.00 -5.91
CA ILE A 756 -19.57 2.02 -6.56
C ILE A 756 -19.20 3.08 -5.50
N GLY A 757 -20.16 3.45 -4.64
CA GLY A 757 -20.03 4.30 -3.46
C GLY A 757 -18.93 3.97 -2.46
N VAL A 758 -18.45 2.72 -2.40
CA VAL A 758 -17.56 2.20 -1.34
C VAL A 758 -16.38 1.36 -1.89
N LEU A 759 -16.45 0.85 -3.12
CA LEU A 759 -15.36 0.14 -3.82
C LEU A 759 -14.91 0.85 -5.09
N SER A 760 -15.75 1.67 -5.72
CA SER A 760 -15.30 2.63 -6.73
C SER A 760 -14.83 3.98 -6.15
N HIS A 761 -14.72 4.06 -4.83
CA HIS A 761 -14.39 5.27 -4.10
C HIS A 761 -13.32 5.01 -3.03
N PRO A 762 -12.06 5.39 -3.31
CA PRO A 762 -11.47 6.42 -2.47
C PRO A 762 -12.37 7.69 -2.55
N PHE A 763 -13.30 7.82 -1.60
CA PHE A 763 -14.18 8.98 -1.36
C PHE A 763 -15.33 9.25 -2.40
N VAL A 764 -16.48 9.73 -1.88
CA VAL A 764 -17.62 10.43 -2.57
C VAL A 764 -18.85 9.66 -3.13
N VAL A 765 -19.64 9.04 -2.24
CA VAL A 765 -21.14 8.86 -2.27
C VAL A 765 -21.85 8.61 -3.63
#